data_AF-A0A0E0R1Q0-F1
#
_entry.id   AF-A0A0E0R1Q0-F1
#
_cell.length_a   1.000
_cell.length_b   1.000
_cell.length_c   1.000
_cell.angle_alpha   90.00
_cell.angle_beta   90.00
_cell.angle_gamma   90.00
#
_symmetry.space_group_name_H-M   'P 1'
#
loop_
_entity.id
_entity.type
_entity.pdbx_description
1 polymer ?
#
loop_
_entity_poly.entity_id
_entity_poly.type
_entity_poly.pdbx_seq_one_letter_code
_entity_poly.pdbx_strand_id
1 'polypeptide(L)'
;MDLFLKIHSWLPLTLPPPPNLLWEGGEKGQREPPPPDPPVAAADLLGTWASPYVSRVKLALHLKGLSYEYVVEEDHFNNKSELLLSSNPVHKKVPVMIHNGKPICESLIIMEYLDEAFPDTAAPLLPADPTAPSLASGPPTLTTSGKTGEEKAEGMRHMLVAVDALEAAMEEWSYKGKPFFGGDAVGFLDDRGAVWRQDLGRRAKTPLLSAWERRFGEMDAAKVALPDVCKLVEFAKMRRVQLEAAMAATTEMAAEDELKLLGFWASPYVCRVKLALHLKGLIYDYVKEDVFTNKSELLLSCNPVHAKVPVLIHNGKPICESQVIVQYIDEVFPDAGVTLLPADPHDRAAARFWAAYIDDKLLPPWVHAYRGKTDEEKAERMKQTLAVVDALETAMEECSKGNAFFGGDTVGYVDVALGGLLSWLHGTEELCGAKILDAAKTPLLSAWARRFGELDAANAALPDVGRLLILPDLVGSEMAGGGDELKLLATWFSPFASRVKFVFHLKGLSYENIEEDLKNKSELLLKSNPVIKKVPVLLHNGKPLCESMVIVEYLDETFAAVGPSVVPADPYERAVARFWVSYIDNKLVAPWFQVFRGKTKEEKAEGLKQMFEATAVMEVAFRECSKGRPFFGGDAVGIVDVALGSQLGWLRASETLSGIKLFDPAKTPLLLAWAERFLALDAAKASMPESGRLLAYAKMRQAETDAANASK
;
A
#
# COMPACT_ATOMS: atom_id res chain seq x y z
N MET A 1 -33.47 -13.18 -19.23
CA MET A 1 -33.44 -12.49 -20.54
C MET A 1 -34.14 -11.12 -20.50
N ASP A 2 -35.26 -10.94 -19.79
CA ASP A 2 -35.95 -9.63 -19.72
C ASP A 2 -35.25 -8.51 -18.92
N LEU A 3 -34.23 -8.81 -18.11
CA LEU A 3 -33.47 -7.77 -17.40
C LEU A 3 -32.47 -7.04 -18.31
N PHE A 4 -32.00 -7.71 -19.37
CA PHE A 4 -30.98 -7.18 -20.28
C PHE A 4 -31.50 -6.04 -21.17
N LEU A 5 -32.83 -5.97 -21.38
CA LEU A 5 -33.46 -4.94 -22.21
C LEU A 5 -33.85 -3.66 -21.44
N LYS A 6 -33.77 -3.63 -20.11
CA LYS A 6 -34.15 -2.44 -19.32
C LYS A 6 -33.04 -1.39 -19.13
N ILE A 7 -31.77 -1.77 -19.35
CA ILE A 7 -30.60 -0.87 -19.21
C ILE A 7 -30.56 0.20 -20.33
N HIS A 8 -31.26 0.00 -21.45
CA HIS A 8 -31.31 0.95 -22.58
C HIS A 8 -32.24 2.18 -22.39
N SER A 9 -32.73 2.47 -21.19
CA SER A 9 -33.82 3.45 -20.97
C SER A 9 -33.41 4.86 -20.50
N TRP A 10 -32.11 5.15 -20.31
CA TRP A 10 -31.62 6.46 -19.80
C TRP A 10 -30.69 7.21 -20.78
N LEU A 11 -31.14 7.32 -22.03
CA LEU A 11 -30.58 8.20 -23.05
C LEU A 11 -31.71 8.73 -23.93
N PRO A 12 -31.93 10.06 -24.05
CA PRO A 12 -32.73 10.60 -25.14
C PRO A 12 -31.95 10.45 -26.47
N LEU A 13 -32.13 9.30 -27.11
CA LEU A 13 -31.71 9.07 -28.50
C LEU A 13 -32.58 9.88 -29.46
N THR A 14 -32.17 11.10 -29.79
CA THR A 14 -32.36 11.71 -31.13
C THR A 14 -31.53 12.99 -31.26
N LEU A 15 -30.31 12.85 -31.75
CA LEU A 15 -29.67 13.87 -32.61
C LEU A 15 -29.11 13.14 -33.83
N PRO A 16 -29.20 13.72 -35.04
CA PRO A 16 -28.71 13.09 -36.26
C PRO A 16 -27.18 12.90 -36.21
N PRO A 17 -26.62 11.92 -36.94
CA PRO A 17 -25.17 11.77 -37.01
C PRO A 17 -24.53 13.04 -37.60
N PRO A 18 -23.43 13.55 -37.01
CA PRO A 18 -22.66 14.61 -37.65
C PRO A 18 -22.08 14.08 -38.97
N PRO A 19 -22.07 14.88 -40.05
CA PRO A 19 -21.54 14.44 -41.32
C PRO A 19 -20.02 14.22 -41.26
N ASN A 20 -19.57 13.16 -41.93
CA ASN A 20 -18.19 12.80 -42.26
C ASN A 20 -17.08 13.75 -41.76
N LEU A 21 -16.56 13.49 -40.55
CA LEU A 21 -15.25 14.01 -40.12
C LEU A 21 -14.12 13.21 -40.78
N LEU A 22 -13.99 13.39 -42.09
CA LEU A 22 -12.68 13.30 -42.74
C LEU A 22 -11.85 14.46 -42.19
N TRP A 23 -10.68 14.16 -41.62
CA TRP A 23 -9.70 15.18 -41.25
C TRP A 23 -9.00 15.66 -42.53
N GLU A 24 -9.72 16.47 -43.33
CA GLU A 24 -9.07 17.35 -44.29
C GLU A 24 -8.27 18.40 -43.51
N GLY A 25 -7.05 18.69 -43.97
CA GLY A 25 -6.04 19.38 -43.16
C GLY A 25 -6.53 20.73 -42.64
N GLY A 26 -6.47 20.90 -41.32
CA GLY A 26 -6.87 22.14 -40.66
C GLY A 26 -6.15 23.35 -41.26
N GLU A 27 -6.94 24.33 -41.71
CA GLU A 27 -6.42 25.57 -42.27
C GLU A 27 -5.56 26.33 -41.25
N LYS A 28 -4.59 27.10 -41.75
CA LYS A 28 -3.76 27.97 -40.92
C LYS A 28 -4.61 29.02 -40.22
N GLY A 29 -4.81 28.87 -38.91
CA GLY A 29 -5.04 30.00 -38.03
C GLY A 29 -6.13 29.84 -36.98
N GLN A 30 -5.75 29.38 -35.80
CA GLN A 30 -5.72 30.26 -34.62
C GLN A 30 -4.78 29.64 -33.58
N ARG A 31 -3.64 30.30 -33.33
CA ARG A 31 -2.85 30.06 -32.11
C ARG A 31 -3.64 30.61 -30.93
N GLU A 32 -3.72 29.87 -29.83
CA GLU A 32 -4.01 30.50 -28.54
C GLU A 32 -2.94 31.58 -28.29
N PRO A 33 -3.31 32.79 -27.84
CA PRO A 33 -2.33 33.85 -27.65
C PRO A 33 -1.37 33.46 -26.52
N PRO A 34 -0.04 33.60 -26.72
CA PRO A 34 0.89 33.40 -25.62
C PRO A 34 0.64 34.45 -24.52
N PRO A 35 0.86 34.11 -23.23
CA PRO A 35 0.92 35.12 -22.18
C PRO A 35 2.02 36.15 -22.51
N PRO A 36 1.87 37.43 -22.10
CA PRO A 36 2.78 38.50 -22.50
C PRO A 36 4.22 38.25 -22.03
N ASP A 37 5.18 38.41 -22.94
CA ASP A 37 6.55 37.89 -22.85
C ASP A 37 7.37 38.40 -21.64
N PRO A 38 7.88 37.48 -20.79
CA PRO A 38 9.23 37.52 -20.24
C PRO A 38 10.23 36.86 -21.23
N PRO A 39 11.56 36.94 -20.99
CA PRO A 39 12.56 36.41 -21.92
C PRO A 39 12.43 34.90 -22.24
N VAL A 40 12.87 34.55 -23.45
CA VAL A 40 12.73 33.23 -24.09
C VAL A 40 13.61 32.14 -23.43
N ALA A 41 13.03 30.93 -23.36
CA ALA A 41 13.64 29.62 -23.09
C ALA A 41 14.30 29.39 -21.71
N ALA A 42 13.49 29.15 -20.68
CA ALA A 42 13.89 28.34 -19.53
C ALA A 42 13.48 26.85 -19.73
N ALA A 43 14.14 26.20 -20.70
CA ALA A 43 13.94 24.83 -21.17
C ALA A 43 12.81 24.60 -22.20
N ASP A 44 12.98 23.55 -23.01
CA ASP A 44 11.98 23.04 -23.95
C ASP A 44 11.28 21.81 -23.34
N LEU A 45 9.97 21.69 -23.50
CA LEU A 45 9.19 20.53 -23.07
C LEU A 45 8.60 19.81 -24.30
N LEU A 46 9.18 18.66 -24.65
CA LEU A 46 8.64 17.76 -25.66
C LEU A 46 7.49 16.96 -25.07
N GLY A 47 6.32 17.02 -25.70
CA GLY A 47 5.16 16.31 -25.21
C GLY A 47 3.97 16.21 -26.17
N THR A 48 3.05 15.30 -25.83
CA THR A 48 1.71 15.26 -26.42
C THR A 48 0.72 15.92 -25.46
N TRP A 49 -0.29 16.62 -26.00
CA TRP A 49 -1.21 17.43 -25.18
C TRP A 49 -2.06 16.58 -24.24
N ALA A 50 -2.35 15.32 -24.60
CA ALA A 50 -3.17 14.39 -23.83
C ALA A 50 -2.35 13.48 -22.89
N SER A 51 -1.02 13.62 -22.83
CA SER A 51 -0.20 12.81 -21.93
C SER A 51 -0.24 13.40 -20.51
N PRO A 52 -0.74 12.65 -19.51
CA PRO A 52 -0.79 13.17 -18.15
C PRO A 52 0.61 13.31 -17.55
N TYR A 53 1.58 12.50 -17.99
CA TYR A 53 2.99 12.63 -17.64
C TYR A 53 3.59 13.96 -18.13
N VAL A 54 3.11 14.49 -19.27
CA VAL A 54 3.48 15.83 -19.77
C VAL A 54 2.77 16.91 -18.97
N SER A 55 1.48 16.74 -18.68
CA SER A 55 0.71 17.65 -17.82
C SER A 55 1.35 17.85 -16.44
N ARG A 56 1.93 16.78 -15.87
CA ARG A 56 2.76 16.82 -14.65
C ARG A 56 3.92 17.83 -14.75
N VAL A 57 4.74 17.70 -15.80
CA VAL A 57 5.88 18.61 -15.99
C VAL A 57 5.42 20.04 -16.25
N LYS A 58 4.32 20.24 -17.00
CA LYS A 58 3.71 21.56 -17.20
C LYS A 58 3.28 22.19 -15.88
N LEU A 59 2.69 21.43 -14.96
CA LEU A 59 2.26 21.92 -13.65
C LEU A 59 3.48 22.32 -12.81
N ALA A 60 4.48 21.44 -12.71
CA ALA A 60 5.71 21.70 -11.95
C ALA A 60 6.43 22.98 -12.42
N LEU A 61 6.54 23.20 -13.74
CA LEU A 61 7.10 24.42 -14.31
C LEU A 61 6.30 25.68 -13.92
N HIS A 62 4.96 25.63 -13.99
CA HIS A 62 4.12 26.75 -13.58
C HIS A 62 4.19 27.05 -12.07
N LEU A 63 4.23 26.02 -11.21
CA LEU A 63 4.41 26.17 -9.76
C LEU A 63 5.76 26.83 -9.42
N LYS A 64 6.81 26.45 -10.15
CA LYS A 64 8.15 27.05 -10.05
C LYS A 64 8.27 28.43 -10.70
N GLY A 65 7.26 28.90 -11.44
CA GLY A 65 7.29 30.17 -12.16
C GLY A 65 8.22 30.18 -13.38
N LEU A 66 8.55 29.01 -13.94
CA LEU A 66 9.50 28.85 -15.04
C LEU A 66 8.77 28.89 -16.39
N SER A 67 9.22 29.75 -17.29
CA SER A 67 8.78 29.76 -18.70
C SER A 67 9.36 28.55 -19.44
N TYR A 68 8.68 28.05 -20.47
CA TYR A 68 9.21 26.95 -21.30
C TYR A 68 8.62 26.99 -22.71
N GLU A 69 9.34 26.46 -23.70
CA GLU A 69 8.78 26.25 -25.04
C GLU A 69 8.13 24.86 -25.13
N TYR A 70 6.89 24.77 -25.61
CA TYR A 70 6.18 23.49 -25.73
C TYR A 70 6.30 22.91 -27.13
N VAL A 71 7.12 21.86 -27.26
CA VAL A 71 7.36 21.16 -28.53
C VAL A 71 6.36 20.01 -28.65
N VAL A 72 5.46 20.11 -29.63
CA VAL A 72 4.36 19.15 -29.84
C VAL A 72 4.87 17.91 -30.58
N GLU A 73 4.70 16.74 -29.97
CA GLU A 73 4.78 15.45 -30.67
C GLU A 73 3.39 15.08 -31.22
N GLU A 74 3.25 14.99 -32.54
CA GLU A 74 1.93 14.91 -33.20
C GLU A 74 1.28 13.51 -33.20
N ASP A 75 2.02 12.44 -32.89
CA ASP A 75 1.48 11.07 -32.85
C ASP A 75 1.96 10.30 -31.60
N HIS A 76 1.05 9.53 -31.00
CA HIS A 76 1.32 8.77 -29.79
C HIS A 76 2.05 7.44 -30.04
N PHE A 77 1.99 6.88 -31.27
CA PHE A 77 2.42 5.49 -31.50
C PHE A 77 3.28 5.23 -32.75
N ASN A 78 3.03 5.85 -33.90
CA ASN A 78 3.63 5.38 -35.17
C ASN A 78 4.66 6.34 -35.80
N ASN A 79 4.61 7.64 -35.54
CA ASN A 79 5.60 8.60 -36.05
C ASN A 79 6.19 9.48 -34.93
N LYS A 80 7.45 9.24 -34.54
CA LYS A 80 8.15 9.97 -33.45
C LYS A 80 9.16 10.93 -34.05
N SER A 81 9.27 12.15 -33.51
CA SER A 81 10.22 13.13 -34.04
C SER A 81 11.68 12.70 -33.84
N GLU A 82 12.58 13.18 -34.70
CA GLU A 82 14.03 12.99 -34.53
C GLU A 82 14.54 13.62 -33.22
N LEU A 83 13.91 14.72 -32.76
CA LEU A 83 14.26 15.38 -31.50
C LEU A 83 13.91 14.49 -30.31
N LEU A 84 12.74 13.83 -30.29
CA LEU A 84 12.37 12.86 -29.26
C LEU A 84 13.27 11.62 -29.29
N LEU A 85 13.61 11.13 -30.50
CA LEU A 85 14.46 9.95 -30.68
C LEU A 85 15.92 10.21 -30.30
N SER A 86 16.42 11.44 -30.45
CA SER A 86 17.78 11.82 -30.04
C SER A 86 17.87 12.23 -28.57
N SER A 87 16.82 12.87 -28.03
CA SER A 87 16.79 13.35 -26.63
C SER A 87 16.39 12.27 -25.63
N ASN A 88 15.60 11.28 -26.06
CA ASN A 88 15.29 10.06 -25.28
C ASN A 88 15.52 8.81 -26.14
N PRO A 89 16.78 8.47 -26.48
CA PRO A 89 17.08 7.35 -27.37
C PRO A 89 16.76 5.97 -26.73
N VAL A 90 16.65 5.92 -25.40
CA VAL A 90 16.48 4.70 -24.62
C VAL A 90 15.00 4.30 -24.49
N HIS A 91 14.12 5.22 -24.12
CA HIS A 91 12.69 4.94 -23.95
C HIS A 91 11.83 5.51 -25.09
N LYS A 92 12.31 6.53 -25.80
CA LYS A 92 11.62 7.13 -26.96
C LYS A 92 10.19 7.55 -26.60
N LYS A 93 10.02 8.16 -25.43
CA LYS A 93 8.75 8.53 -24.80
C LYS A 93 8.79 9.95 -24.25
N VAL A 94 7.62 10.57 -24.22
CA VAL A 94 7.37 11.87 -23.59
C VAL A 94 6.93 11.71 -22.12
N PRO A 95 7.14 12.72 -21.25
CA PRO A 95 7.84 13.97 -21.50
C PRO A 95 9.36 13.80 -21.62
N VAL A 96 9.97 14.75 -22.33
CA VAL A 96 11.40 15.07 -22.23
C VAL A 96 11.51 16.57 -22.03
N MET A 97 12.27 17.00 -21.01
CA MET A 97 12.57 18.42 -20.80
C MET A 97 14.03 18.68 -21.17
N ILE A 98 14.28 19.65 -22.05
CA ILE A 98 15.63 20.02 -22.51
C ILE A 98 16.02 21.34 -21.86
N HIS A 99 16.79 21.30 -20.77
CA HIS A 99 17.28 22.51 -20.09
C HIS A 99 18.74 22.76 -20.47
N ASN A 100 19.04 23.95 -21.02
CA ASN A 100 20.38 24.32 -21.52
C ASN A 100 20.99 23.27 -22.48
N GLY A 101 20.16 22.74 -23.40
CA GLY A 101 20.57 21.70 -24.34
C GLY A 101 20.77 20.30 -23.75
N LYS A 102 20.48 20.10 -22.45
CA LYS A 102 20.59 18.82 -21.77
C LYS A 102 19.21 18.17 -21.57
N PRO A 103 18.95 16.97 -22.10
CA PRO A 103 17.67 16.30 -21.96
C PRO A 103 17.52 15.59 -20.61
N ILE A 104 16.36 15.77 -19.98
CA ILE A 104 15.95 15.14 -18.73
C ILE A 104 14.69 14.33 -19.03
N CYS A 105 14.73 13.04 -18.74
CA CYS A 105 13.70 12.07 -19.08
C CYS A 105 12.99 11.55 -17.83
N GLU A 106 11.80 10.97 -18.03
CA GLU A 106 10.88 10.52 -16.99
C GLU A 106 10.28 11.64 -16.13
N SER A 107 8.95 11.74 -16.18
CA SER A 107 8.21 12.87 -15.61
C SER A 107 8.41 13.11 -14.11
N LEU A 108 8.75 12.09 -13.31
CA LEU A 108 9.04 12.22 -11.88
C LEU A 108 10.47 12.74 -11.63
N ILE A 109 11.44 12.25 -12.40
CA ILE A 109 12.84 12.71 -12.36
C ILE A 109 12.93 14.18 -12.80
N ILE A 110 12.11 14.58 -13.78
CA ILE A 110 11.99 15.99 -14.18
C ILE A 110 11.48 16.86 -13.02
N MET A 111 10.53 16.40 -12.19
CA MET A 111 10.06 17.17 -11.03
C MET A 111 11.14 17.32 -9.96
N GLU A 112 11.83 16.23 -9.62
CA GLU A 112 12.93 16.25 -8.65
C GLU A 112 14.04 17.21 -9.12
N TYR A 113 14.42 17.13 -10.41
CA TYR A 113 15.36 18.05 -11.02
C TYR A 113 14.90 19.51 -10.91
N LEU A 114 13.62 19.81 -11.17
CA LEU A 114 13.08 21.17 -11.09
C LEU A 114 13.10 21.72 -9.66
N ASP A 115 13.00 20.85 -8.64
CA ASP A 115 13.08 21.27 -7.25
C ASP A 115 14.53 21.55 -6.83
N GLU A 116 15.42 20.62 -7.16
CA GLU A 116 16.85 20.66 -6.83
C GLU A 116 17.63 21.74 -7.60
N ALA A 117 17.27 22.01 -8.86
CA ALA A 117 17.96 23.00 -9.71
C ALA A 117 17.43 24.43 -9.53
N PHE A 118 16.24 24.59 -8.96
CA PHE A 118 15.60 25.90 -8.72
C PHE A 118 15.07 26.02 -7.28
N PRO A 119 15.95 25.97 -6.26
CA PRO A 119 15.56 25.98 -4.85
C PRO A 119 14.97 27.32 -4.40
N ASP A 120 15.42 28.45 -4.96
CA ASP A 120 15.02 29.82 -4.56
C ASP A 120 13.65 30.27 -5.12
N THR A 121 12.86 29.33 -5.66
CA THR A 121 11.55 29.60 -6.26
C THR A 121 10.43 29.55 -5.21
N ALA A 122 9.29 30.18 -5.52
CA ALA A 122 8.22 30.42 -4.54
C ALA A 122 7.48 29.16 -4.02
N ALA A 123 7.73 27.98 -4.58
CA ALA A 123 7.13 26.72 -4.17
C ALA A 123 8.16 25.57 -4.21
N PRO A 124 8.45 24.91 -3.07
CA PRO A 124 9.11 23.61 -3.07
C PRO A 124 8.14 22.55 -3.60
N LEU A 125 8.61 21.68 -4.49
CA LEU A 125 7.82 20.56 -5.02
C LEU A 125 7.94 19.35 -4.10
N LEU A 126 9.10 19.08 -3.51
CA LEU A 126 9.33 17.95 -2.60
C LEU A 126 9.08 18.37 -1.13
N PRO A 127 8.76 17.41 -0.24
CA PRO A 127 8.62 17.69 1.19
C PRO A 127 9.94 18.12 1.83
N ALA A 128 9.88 19.07 2.76
CA ALA A 128 11.07 19.58 3.47
C ALA A 128 11.66 18.62 4.53
N ASP A 129 10.94 17.57 4.91
CA ASP A 129 11.42 16.49 5.79
C ASP A 129 11.46 15.18 4.98
N PRO A 130 12.63 14.56 4.76
CA PRO A 130 12.74 13.30 4.00
C PRO A 130 12.18 12.09 4.75
N THR A 131 11.90 12.22 6.06
CA THR A 131 11.14 11.26 6.87
C THR A 131 9.65 11.58 6.92
N ALA A 132 9.22 12.76 6.46
CA ALA A 132 7.81 12.97 6.17
C ALA A 132 7.42 11.99 5.06
N PRO A 133 6.39 11.17 5.27
CA PRO A 133 6.19 9.93 4.54
C PRO A 133 6.26 10.10 3.01
N SER A 134 7.39 9.65 2.45
CA SER A 134 7.69 9.84 1.06
C SER A 134 6.97 8.77 0.22
N LEU A 135 5.84 9.18 -0.35
CA LEU A 135 5.22 8.52 -1.52
C LEU A 135 6.09 8.64 -2.79
N ALA A 136 7.41 8.82 -2.65
CA ALA A 136 8.42 8.79 -3.70
C ALA A 136 8.34 7.48 -4.50
N SER A 137 8.11 6.36 -3.82
CA SER A 137 7.82 5.05 -4.43
C SER A 137 6.48 5.02 -5.17
N GLY A 138 5.45 5.65 -4.61
CA GLY A 138 4.07 5.64 -5.12
C GLY A 138 3.38 4.28 -5.01
N PRO A 139 2.06 4.23 -5.26
CA PRO A 139 1.50 3.02 -5.85
C PRO A 139 2.19 2.76 -7.20
N PRO A 140 2.42 1.49 -7.59
CA PRO A 140 3.01 1.16 -8.89
C PRO A 140 2.19 1.79 -10.01
N THR A 141 2.84 2.23 -11.10
CA THR A 141 2.22 2.94 -12.22
C THR A 141 0.87 2.33 -12.62
N LEU A 142 -0.24 2.97 -12.23
CA LEU A 142 -1.60 2.44 -12.32
C LEU A 142 -2.13 2.52 -13.77
N THR A 143 -1.43 1.87 -14.69
CA THR A 143 -1.92 1.67 -16.06
C THR A 143 -2.96 0.56 -16.06
N THR A 144 -4.19 0.91 -16.43
CA THR A 144 -5.28 -0.04 -16.75
C THR A 144 -5.02 -0.82 -18.05
N SER A 145 -3.75 -1.09 -18.38
CA SER A 145 -3.29 -1.74 -19.62
C SER A 145 -3.41 -3.26 -19.55
N GLY A 146 -4.59 -3.74 -19.17
CA GLY A 146 -5.04 -5.10 -19.46
C GLY A 146 -5.45 -5.23 -20.92
N LYS A 147 -5.18 -6.38 -21.54
CA LYS A 147 -5.72 -6.78 -22.84
C LYS A 147 -7.12 -7.39 -22.69
N THR A 148 -7.42 -8.00 -21.54
CA THR A 148 -8.74 -8.59 -21.24
C THR A 148 -9.58 -7.68 -20.33
N GLY A 149 -10.90 -7.93 -20.26
CA GLY A 149 -11.79 -7.23 -19.33
C GLY A 149 -11.45 -7.48 -17.85
N GLU A 150 -10.96 -8.68 -17.53
CA GLU A 150 -10.57 -9.10 -16.19
C GLU A 150 -9.26 -8.44 -15.73
N GLU A 151 -8.25 -8.35 -16.60
CA GLU A 151 -7.01 -7.59 -16.33
C GLU A 151 -7.29 -6.09 -16.15
N LYS A 152 -8.27 -5.54 -16.87
CA LYS A 152 -8.72 -4.15 -16.70
C LYS A 152 -9.48 -3.93 -15.39
N ALA A 153 -10.34 -4.88 -14.99
CA ALA A 153 -11.02 -4.84 -13.71
C ALA A 153 -10.05 -5.00 -12.54
N GLU A 154 -9.02 -5.83 -12.67
CA GLU A 154 -7.97 -6.01 -11.67
C GLU A 154 -7.06 -4.78 -11.58
N GLY A 155 -6.67 -4.18 -12.71
CA GLY A 155 -5.99 -2.89 -12.73
C GLY A 155 -6.84 -1.77 -12.10
N MET A 156 -8.16 -1.80 -12.29
CA MET A 156 -9.11 -0.86 -11.67
C MET A 156 -9.28 -1.10 -10.16
N ARG A 157 -9.28 -2.36 -9.69
CA ARG A 157 -9.30 -2.70 -8.26
C ARG A 157 -8.02 -2.22 -7.57
N HIS A 158 -6.86 -2.49 -8.16
CA HIS A 158 -5.58 -1.96 -7.69
C HIS A 158 -5.55 -0.42 -7.69
N MET A 159 -6.18 0.21 -8.69
CA MET A 159 -6.31 1.67 -8.76
C MET A 159 -7.17 2.23 -7.63
N LEU A 160 -8.34 1.64 -7.35
CA LEU A 160 -9.22 2.09 -6.26
C LEU A 160 -8.57 1.85 -4.89
N VAL A 161 -8.00 0.67 -4.64
CA VAL A 161 -7.24 0.37 -3.40
C VAL A 161 -6.05 1.32 -3.23
N ALA A 162 -5.38 1.72 -4.31
CA ALA A 162 -4.32 2.71 -4.27
C ALA A 162 -4.82 4.14 -4.01
N VAL A 163 -6.04 4.49 -4.42
CA VAL A 163 -6.69 5.78 -4.13
C VAL A 163 -7.16 5.83 -2.68
N ASP A 164 -7.79 4.75 -2.18
CA ASP A 164 -8.19 4.64 -0.77
C ASP A 164 -6.97 4.66 0.15
N ALA A 165 -5.87 3.99 -0.23
CA ALA A 165 -4.60 4.05 0.50
C ALA A 165 -3.91 5.43 0.39
N LEU A 166 -4.12 6.17 -0.70
CA LEU A 166 -3.64 7.55 -0.84
C LEU A 166 -4.40 8.50 0.08
N GLU A 167 -5.72 8.34 0.22
CA GLU A 167 -6.54 9.19 1.08
C GLU A 167 -6.36 8.86 2.57
N ALA A 168 -6.20 7.58 2.93
CA ALA A 168 -5.75 7.20 4.27
C ALA A 168 -4.35 7.76 4.60
N ALA A 169 -3.43 7.81 3.63
CA ALA A 169 -2.16 8.51 3.82
C ALA A 169 -2.33 10.04 4.00
N MET A 170 -3.27 10.69 3.30
CA MET A 170 -3.54 12.13 3.50
C MET A 170 -4.03 12.44 4.90
N GLU A 171 -4.89 11.60 5.46
CA GLU A 171 -5.44 11.80 6.78
C GLU A 171 -4.38 11.50 7.87
N GLU A 172 -3.70 10.34 7.81
CA GLU A 172 -2.76 9.86 8.84
C GLU A 172 -1.57 10.82 9.04
N TRP A 173 -1.14 11.49 7.97
CA TRP A 173 0.04 12.35 7.98
C TRP A 173 -0.25 13.78 8.44
N SER A 174 -1.43 14.02 9.03
CA SER A 174 -1.84 15.32 9.59
C SER A 174 -1.89 16.48 8.59
N TYR A 175 -2.29 16.20 7.33
CA TYR A 175 -2.68 17.27 6.38
C TYR A 175 -4.07 17.88 6.69
N LYS A 176 -4.71 17.49 7.81
CA LYS A 176 -5.99 18.06 8.25
C LYS A 176 -5.90 19.58 8.45
N GLY A 177 -6.63 20.31 7.61
CA GLY A 177 -6.65 21.78 7.57
C GLY A 177 -5.69 22.41 6.54
N LYS A 178 -4.86 21.61 5.87
CA LYS A 178 -3.96 22.07 4.81
C LYS A 178 -4.66 22.02 3.43
N PRO A 179 -4.39 22.99 2.53
CA PRO A 179 -5.02 23.02 1.20
C PRO A 179 -4.54 21.91 0.25
N PHE A 180 -3.31 21.39 0.41
CA PHE A 180 -2.62 20.54 -0.55
C PHE A 180 -1.91 19.34 0.12
N PHE A 181 -1.54 18.32 -0.66
CA PHE A 181 -0.73 17.19 -0.18
C PHE A 181 0.72 17.61 0.19
N GLY A 182 1.18 18.78 -0.27
CA GLY A 182 2.41 19.43 0.18
C GLY A 182 2.26 20.31 1.43
N GLY A 183 1.06 20.41 2.01
CA GLY A 183 0.76 21.29 3.13
C GLY A 183 0.09 22.59 2.69
N ASP A 184 0.64 23.73 3.08
CA ASP A 184 0.10 25.05 2.69
C ASP A 184 0.34 25.40 1.21
N ALA A 185 1.26 24.67 0.56
CA ALA A 185 1.62 24.80 -0.85
C ALA A 185 1.51 23.45 -1.59
N VAL A 186 1.43 23.52 -2.92
CA VAL A 186 1.24 22.38 -3.81
C VAL A 186 2.55 21.61 -3.95
N GLY A 187 2.54 20.33 -3.61
CA GLY A 187 3.72 19.46 -3.68
C GLY A 187 3.61 18.33 -4.71
N PHE A 188 4.61 17.48 -4.70
CA PHE A 188 4.84 16.34 -5.60
C PHE A 188 3.69 15.32 -5.62
N LEU A 189 2.94 15.24 -4.52
CA LEU A 189 1.81 14.32 -4.37
C LEU A 189 0.52 14.89 -4.98
N ASP A 190 0.31 16.20 -4.91
CA ASP A 190 -0.77 16.89 -5.62
C ASP A 190 -0.64 16.69 -7.13
N ASP A 191 0.57 16.82 -7.66
CA ASP A 191 0.86 16.55 -9.07
C ASP A 191 0.55 15.09 -9.46
N ARG A 192 0.99 14.13 -8.65
CA ARG A 192 0.67 12.72 -8.88
C ARG A 192 -0.85 12.52 -8.90
N GLY A 193 -1.61 13.19 -8.03
CA GLY A 193 -3.07 13.22 -8.07
C GLY A 193 -3.65 13.85 -9.35
N ALA A 194 -3.04 14.90 -9.88
CA ALA A 194 -3.51 15.63 -11.07
C ALA A 194 -3.53 14.77 -12.34
N VAL A 195 -2.56 13.87 -12.48
CA VAL A 195 -2.51 12.82 -13.52
C VAL A 195 -3.75 11.92 -13.51
N TRP A 196 -4.33 11.68 -12.33
CA TRP A 196 -5.49 10.81 -12.14
C TRP A 196 -6.82 11.55 -12.10
N ARG A 197 -6.83 12.89 -12.24
CA ARG A 197 -8.01 13.75 -12.01
C ARG A 197 -9.29 13.28 -12.74
N GLN A 198 -9.17 12.76 -13.96
CA GLN A 198 -10.34 12.27 -14.72
C GLN A 198 -10.94 10.96 -14.19
N ASP A 199 -10.11 10.08 -13.63
CA ASP A 199 -10.54 8.81 -13.04
C ASP A 199 -11.00 9.01 -11.58
N LEU A 200 -10.33 9.92 -10.85
CA LEU A 200 -10.70 10.38 -9.51
C LEU A 200 -12.05 11.09 -9.50
N GLY A 201 -12.21 12.20 -10.22
CA GLY A 201 -13.41 13.05 -10.16
C GLY A 201 -14.72 12.38 -10.64
N ARG A 202 -14.63 11.20 -11.27
CA ARG A 202 -15.79 10.37 -11.65
C ARG A 202 -16.19 9.33 -10.62
N ARG A 203 -15.32 8.98 -9.66
CA ARG A 203 -15.45 7.77 -8.82
C ARG A 203 -15.11 7.97 -7.35
N ALA A 204 -14.14 8.83 -7.02
CA ALA A 204 -13.83 9.22 -5.65
C ALA A 204 -14.90 10.19 -5.12
N LYS A 205 -15.94 9.65 -4.45
CA LYS A 205 -16.97 10.45 -3.76
C LYS A 205 -16.53 10.90 -2.35
N THR A 206 -15.24 11.13 -2.16
CA THR A 206 -14.67 11.40 -0.84
C THR A 206 -14.41 12.90 -0.63
N PRO A 207 -14.71 13.48 0.54
CA PRO A 207 -14.67 14.93 0.73
C PRO A 207 -13.27 15.54 0.60
N LEU A 208 -12.20 14.84 0.98
CA LEU A 208 -10.85 15.40 0.93
C LEU A 208 -10.33 15.42 -0.50
N LEU A 209 -10.43 14.32 -1.25
CA LEU A 209 -10.09 14.32 -2.69
C LEU A 209 -10.99 15.26 -3.51
N SER A 210 -12.27 15.41 -3.18
CA SER A 210 -13.18 16.36 -3.86
C SER A 210 -12.87 17.83 -3.53
N ALA A 211 -12.51 18.12 -2.28
CA ALA A 211 -12.11 19.48 -1.86
C ALA A 211 -10.72 19.82 -2.42
N TRP A 212 -9.81 18.85 -2.44
CA TRP A 212 -8.52 18.94 -3.10
C TRP A 212 -8.68 19.19 -4.60
N GLU A 213 -9.48 18.40 -5.32
CA GLU A 213 -9.70 18.59 -6.77
C GLU A 213 -10.23 19.99 -7.07
N ARG A 214 -11.15 20.50 -6.24
CA ARG A 214 -11.68 21.86 -6.38
C ARG A 214 -10.59 22.91 -6.19
N ARG A 215 -9.89 22.89 -5.04
CA ARG A 215 -8.81 23.85 -4.73
C ARG A 215 -7.69 23.80 -5.78
N PHE A 216 -7.29 22.60 -6.16
CA PHE A 216 -6.28 22.35 -7.18
C PHE A 216 -6.75 22.84 -8.56
N GLY A 217 -7.99 22.55 -8.95
CA GLY A 217 -8.58 22.99 -10.21
C GLY A 217 -8.83 24.51 -10.30
N GLU A 218 -8.92 25.20 -9.16
CA GLU A 218 -9.03 26.65 -9.06
C GLU A 218 -7.67 27.38 -9.22
N MET A 219 -6.54 26.67 -9.15
CA MET A 219 -5.21 27.25 -9.36
C MET A 219 -4.95 27.61 -10.81
N ASP A 220 -4.31 28.76 -11.04
CA ASP A 220 -3.95 29.20 -12.39
C ASP A 220 -2.92 28.27 -13.05
N ALA A 221 -1.95 27.76 -12.28
CA ALA A 221 -1.02 26.72 -12.75
C ALA A 221 -1.73 25.47 -13.28
N ALA A 222 -2.79 25.01 -12.60
CA ALA A 222 -3.54 23.83 -13.01
C ALA A 222 -4.45 24.11 -14.22
N LYS A 223 -5.05 25.31 -14.32
CA LYS A 223 -5.86 25.74 -15.46
C LYS A 223 -5.05 25.82 -16.77
N VAL A 224 -3.76 26.17 -16.69
CA VAL A 224 -2.88 26.25 -17.87
C VAL A 224 -2.19 24.91 -18.17
N ALA A 225 -1.81 24.13 -17.14
CA ALA A 225 -1.10 22.87 -17.32
C ALA A 225 -1.98 21.68 -17.72
N LEU A 226 -3.23 21.63 -17.24
CA LEU A 226 -4.14 20.50 -17.49
C LEU A 226 -4.96 20.70 -18.79
N PRO A 227 -5.20 19.63 -19.57
CA PRO A 227 -6.01 19.75 -20.78
C PRO A 227 -7.51 19.88 -20.44
N ASP A 228 -8.25 20.53 -21.33
CA ASP A 228 -9.71 20.63 -21.22
C ASP A 228 -10.36 19.23 -21.09
N VAL A 229 -11.20 19.08 -20.07
CA VAL A 229 -11.82 17.80 -19.71
C VAL A 229 -12.76 17.32 -20.82
N CYS A 230 -13.48 18.21 -21.49
CA CYS A 230 -14.36 17.84 -22.60
C CYS A 230 -13.56 17.34 -23.82
N LYS A 231 -12.48 18.03 -24.21
CA LYS A 231 -11.56 17.59 -25.28
C LYS A 231 -10.94 16.22 -24.96
N LEU A 232 -10.50 15.99 -23.73
CA LEU A 232 -10.02 14.68 -23.27
C LEU A 232 -11.11 13.61 -23.30
N VAL A 233 -12.35 13.96 -22.97
CA VAL A 233 -13.49 13.02 -23.02
C VAL A 233 -13.85 12.64 -24.45
N GLU A 234 -13.82 13.57 -25.42
CA GLU A 234 -14.02 13.24 -26.82
C GLU A 234 -12.86 12.42 -27.39
N PHE A 235 -11.61 12.74 -27.03
CA PHE A 235 -10.44 11.92 -27.35
C PHE A 235 -10.55 10.50 -26.77
N ALA A 236 -10.95 10.38 -25.51
CA ALA A 236 -11.17 9.10 -24.84
C ALA A 236 -12.36 8.33 -25.43
N LYS A 237 -13.45 8.98 -25.85
CA LYS A 237 -14.57 8.36 -26.57
C LYS A 237 -14.14 7.84 -27.94
N MET A 238 -13.44 8.66 -28.73
CA MET A 238 -12.92 8.27 -30.05
C MET A 238 -11.97 7.07 -29.93
N ARG A 239 -11.05 7.13 -28.97
CA ARG A 239 -10.13 6.02 -28.66
C ARG A 239 -10.86 4.80 -28.08
N ARG A 240 -11.92 4.99 -27.29
CA ARG A 240 -12.78 3.94 -26.77
C ARG A 240 -13.55 3.26 -27.90
N VAL A 241 -14.07 3.98 -28.90
CA VAL A 241 -14.69 3.39 -30.10
C VAL A 241 -13.65 2.61 -30.92
N GLN A 242 -12.41 3.11 -31.05
CA GLN A 242 -11.32 2.36 -31.70
C GLN A 242 -10.92 1.09 -30.92
N LEU A 243 -10.90 1.14 -29.58
CA LEU A 243 -10.64 -0.03 -28.73
C LEU A 243 -11.83 -0.99 -28.66
N GLU A 244 -13.07 -0.51 -28.67
CA GLU A 244 -14.29 -1.31 -28.64
C GLU A 244 -14.53 -1.97 -30.01
N ALA A 245 -14.15 -1.33 -31.12
CA ALA A 245 -14.05 -2.01 -32.41
C ALA A 245 -13.02 -3.16 -32.40
N ALA A 246 -12.01 -3.10 -31.53
CA ALA A 246 -11.03 -4.17 -31.31
C ALA A 246 -11.38 -5.15 -30.16
N MET A 247 -12.32 -4.80 -29.27
CA MET A 247 -12.70 -5.56 -28.06
C MET A 247 -14.13 -6.10 -28.07
N ALA A 248 -15.01 -5.64 -28.96
CA ALA A 248 -16.33 -6.24 -29.17
C ALA A 248 -16.27 -7.66 -29.78
N ALA A 249 -15.04 -8.17 -30.02
CA ALA A 249 -14.77 -9.58 -30.20
C ALA A 249 -14.86 -10.40 -28.89
N THR A 250 -14.94 -9.77 -27.70
CA THR A 250 -14.70 -10.44 -26.39
C THR A 250 -15.49 -9.87 -25.17
N THR A 251 -16.74 -10.33 -24.99
CA THR A 251 -17.35 -10.82 -23.70
C THR A 251 -17.93 -9.81 -22.64
N GLU A 252 -18.97 -10.23 -21.87
CA GLU A 252 -19.82 -9.43 -20.92
C GLU A 252 -20.03 -10.06 -19.48
N MET A 253 -20.66 -9.32 -18.49
CA MET A 253 -21.13 -9.64 -17.07
C MET A 253 -20.22 -9.21 -15.85
N ALA A 254 -20.59 -9.05 -14.54
CA ALA A 254 -21.82 -8.75 -13.71
C ALA A 254 -21.47 -8.52 -12.16
N ALA A 255 -22.30 -7.87 -11.28
CA ALA A 255 -22.06 -7.67 -9.79
C ALA A 255 -23.23 -7.08 -8.89
N GLU A 256 -23.33 -7.39 -7.55
CA GLU A 256 -24.04 -6.64 -6.42
C GLU A 256 -23.80 -7.18 -4.94
N ASP A 257 -24.05 -6.37 -3.86
CA ASP A 257 -24.07 -6.55 -2.34
C ASP A 257 -22.78 -6.69 -1.41
N GLU A 258 -22.66 -5.95 -0.27
CA GLU A 258 -21.45 -5.93 0.67
C GLU A 258 -21.67 -5.58 2.21
N LEU A 259 -20.92 -6.23 3.14
CA LEU A 259 -20.90 -6.03 4.62
C LEU A 259 -19.47 -6.05 5.25
N LYS A 260 -19.16 -5.22 6.27
CA LYS A 260 -17.81 -5.17 6.93
C LYS A 260 -17.84 -4.96 8.47
N LEU A 261 -16.84 -5.46 9.20
CA LEU A 261 -16.65 -5.30 10.66
C LEU A 261 -15.21 -4.88 11.02
N LEU A 262 -15.06 -3.74 11.68
CA LEU A 262 -13.78 -3.28 12.26
C LEU A 262 -13.58 -3.86 13.67
N GLY A 263 -12.40 -4.41 13.94
CA GLY A 263 -12.13 -5.00 15.25
C GLY A 263 -10.67 -5.33 15.57
N PHE A 264 -10.34 -5.21 16.86
CA PHE A 264 -9.18 -5.85 17.46
C PHE A 264 -9.55 -7.27 17.93
N TRP A 265 -8.76 -8.28 17.53
CA TRP A 265 -9.11 -9.70 17.65
C TRP A 265 -9.34 -10.20 19.09
N ALA A 266 -8.67 -9.60 20.08
CA ALA A 266 -8.84 -9.94 21.50
C ALA A 266 -9.84 -9.03 22.22
N SER A 267 -10.51 -8.09 21.54
CA SER A 267 -11.55 -7.26 22.18
C SER A 267 -12.82 -8.08 22.44
N PRO A 268 -13.30 -8.22 23.69
CA PRO A 268 -14.53 -8.97 23.97
C PRO A 268 -15.76 -8.32 23.31
N TYR A 269 -15.75 -7.01 23.16
CA TYR A 269 -16.79 -6.26 22.46
C TYR A 269 -16.84 -6.57 20.95
N VAL A 270 -15.68 -6.87 20.33
CA VAL A 270 -15.62 -7.33 18.93
C VAL A 270 -16.09 -8.77 18.82
N CYS A 271 -15.68 -9.63 19.76
CA CYS A 271 -16.14 -11.02 19.85
C CYS A 271 -17.67 -11.12 19.93
N ARG A 272 -18.30 -10.24 20.72
CA ARG A 272 -19.76 -10.07 20.81
C ARG A 272 -20.43 -9.82 19.45
N VAL A 273 -19.84 -8.98 18.59
CA VAL A 273 -20.38 -8.71 17.25
C VAL A 273 -20.12 -9.87 16.28
N LYS A 274 -18.93 -10.48 16.32
CA LYS A 274 -18.63 -11.69 15.54
C LYS A 274 -19.62 -12.82 15.86
N LEU A 275 -19.93 -13.04 17.14
CA LEU A 275 -20.94 -14.01 17.58
C LEU A 275 -22.29 -13.76 16.91
N ALA A 276 -22.80 -12.53 16.94
CA ALA A 276 -24.07 -12.20 16.29
C ALA A 276 -24.05 -12.43 14.77
N LEU A 277 -22.99 -12.02 14.08
CA LEU A 277 -22.86 -12.23 12.63
C LEU A 277 -22.82 -13.73 12.27
N HIS A 278 -22.11 -14.56 13.04
CA HIS A 278 -22.06 -16.00 12.83
C HIS A 278 -23.38 -16.71 13.19
N LEU A 279 -24.07 -16.31 14.27
CA LEU A 279 -25.40 -16.83 14.62
C LEU A 279 -26.48 -16.44 13.60
N LYS A 280 -26.29 -15.35 12.87
CA LYS A 280 -27.10 -14.92 11.73
C LYS A 280 -26.69 -15.54 10.38
N GLY A 281 -25.54 -16.22 10.30
CA GLY A 281 -25.00 -16.76 9.06
C GLY A 281 -24.57 -15.71 8.03
N LEU A 282 -24.27 -14.48 8.47
CA LEU A 282 -23.92 -13.37 7.59
C LEU A 282 -22.45 -13.42 7.18
N ILE A 283 -22.18 -13.19 5.89
CA ILE A 283 -20.83 -13.01 5.35
C ILE A 283 -20.44 -11.53 5.52
N TYR A 284 -19.22 -11.27 5.99
CA TYR A 284 -18.70 -9.93 6.23
C TYR A 284 -17.18 -9.90 6.09
N ASP A 285 -16.61 -8.78 5.66
CA ASP A 285 -15.16 -8.56 5.70
C ASP A 285 -14.73 -8.13 7.10
N TYR A 286 -13.70 -8.77 7.66
CA TYR A 286 -13.13 -8.38 8.95
C TYR A 286 -11.91 -7.47 8.77
N VAL A 287 -12.02 -6.21 9.19
CA VAL A 287 -10.95 -5.21 9.17
C VAL A 287 -10.24 -5.21 10.53
N LYS A 288 -8.94 -5.56 10.55
CA LYS A 288 -8.13 -5.62 11.77
C LYS A 288 -7.74 -4.22 12.22
N GLU A 289 -8.03 -3.91 13.48
CA GLU A 289 -7.66 -2.66 14.15
C GLU A 289 -6.55 -2.85 15.19
N ASP A 290 -5.71 -1.84 15.34
CA ASP A 290 -4.87 -1.61 16.53
C ASP A 290 -5.62 -0.66 17.48
N VAL A 291 -5.57 -0.96 18.78
CA VAL A 291 -6.28 -0.23 19.85
C VAL A 291 -5.35 0.33 20.91
N PHE A 292 -4.04 0.12 20.78
CA PHE A 292 -3.00 0.46 21.75
C PHE A 292 -2.12 1.61 21.30
N THR A 293 -1.60 1.55 20.06
CA THR A 293 -0.58 2.50 19.59
C THR A 293 -1.07 3.39 18.44
N ASN A 294 -1.56 2.81 17.33
CA ASN A 294 -2.03 3.57 16.17
C ASN A 294 -3.42 3.10 15.70
N LYS A 295 -4.48 3.81 16.12
CA LYS A 295 -5.87 3.48 15.75
C LYS A 295 -6.15 3.94 14.32
N SER A 296 -6.77 3.08 13.49
CA SER A 296 -7.00 3.42 12.09
C SER A 296 -7.96 4.61 11.91
N GLU A 297 -7.84 5.29 10.79
CA GLU A 297 -8.72 6.42 10.49
C GLU A 297 -10.10 5.98 10.03
N LEU A 298 -10.25 4.75 9.55
CA LEU A 298 -11.57 4.14 9.37
C LEU A 298 -12.26 3.97 10.74
N LEU A 299 -11.53 3.57 11.79
CA LEU A 299 -12.06 3.49 13.14
C LEU A 299 -12.37 4.88 13.73
N LEU A 300 -11.48 5.85 13.56
CA LEU A 300 -11.65 7.21 14.07
C LEU A 300 -12.77 7.98 13.33
N SER A 301 -12.95 7.77 12.03
CA SER A 301 -14.04 8.37 11.25
C SER A 301 -15.39 7.71 11.51
N CYS A 302 -15.42 6.39 11.71
CA CYS A 302 -16.66 5.67 12.00
C CYS A 302 -17.13 5.81 13.45
N ASN A 303 -16.20 5.80 14.44
CA ASN A 303 -16.48 6.04 15.86
C ASN A 303 -15.70 7.26 16.40
N PRO A 304 -16.01 8.49 15.95
CA PRO A 304 -15.28 9.70 16.35
C PRO A 304 -15.52 10.10 17.81
N VAL A 305 -16.59 9.61 18.44
CA VAL A 305 -16.96 9.95 19.82
C VAL A 305 -16.12 9.16 20.84
N HIS A 306 -15.87 7.87 20.56
CA HIS A 306 -15.19 6.99 21.52
C HIS A 306 -13.84 6.45 21.02
N ALA A 307 -13.57 6.49 19.70
CA ALA A 307 -12.38 5.90 19.09
C ALA A 307 -12.16 4.45 19.54
N LYS A 308 -13.23 3.64 19.56
CA LYS A 308 -13.26 2.27 20.07
C LYS A 308 -13.91 1.31 19.09
N VAL A 309 -13.32 0.12 19.02
CA VAL A 309 -13.90 -1.05 18.35
C VAL A 309 -14.93 -1.75 19.25
N PRO A 310 -15.92 -2.47 18.69
CA PRO A 310 -16.19 -2.68 17.26
C PRO A 310 -16.90 -1.53 16.56
N VAL A 311 -16.82 -1.52 15.23
CA VAL A 311 -17.72 -0.80 14.33
C VAL A 311 -18.18 -1.74 13.23
N LEU A 312 -19.49 -1.89 13.01
CA LEU A 312 -20.03 -2.57 11.83
C LEU A 312 -20.30 -1.54 10.73
N ILE A 313 -19.92 -1.84 9.49
CA ILE A 313 -20.26 -1.03 8.31
C ILE A 313 -21.17 -1.87 7.40
N HIS A 314 -22.40 -1.40 7.19
CA HIS A 314 -23.36 -2.04 6.29
C HIS A 314 -23.70 -1.06 5.16
N ASN A 315 -23.42 -1.45 3.90
CA ASN A 315 -23.64 -0.59 2.73
C ASN A 315 -23.08 0.84 2.92
N GLY A 316 -21.84 0.92 3.41
CA GLY A 316 -21.11 2.18 3.67
C GLY A 316 -21.55 2.96 4.92
N LYS A 317 -22.50 2.46 5.72
CA LYS A 317 -23.00 3.15 6.92
C LYS A 317 -22.43 2.52 8.19
N PRO A 318 -21.69 3.26 9.05
CA PRO A 318 -21.16 2.74 10.30
C PRO A 318 -22.20 2.69 11.42
N ILE A 319 -22.11 1.64 12.24
CA ILE A 319 -22.84 1.46 13.49
C ILE A 319 -21.78 1.18 14.57
N CYS A 320 -21.84 1.95 15.66
CA CYS A 320 -20.91 1.88 16.80
C CYS A 320 -21.56 1.24 18.02
N GLU A 321 -20.75 0.93 19.03
CA GLU A 321 -21.12 0.26 20.29
C GLU A 321 -21.62 -1.18 20.10
N SER A 322 -20.88 -2.15 20.64
CA SER A 322 -21.12 -3.59 20.43
C SER A 322 -22.58 -4.02 20.70
N GLN A 323 -23.20 -3.46 21.73
CA GLN A 323 -24.60 -3.70 22.08
C GLN A 323 -25.59 -3.16 21.05
N VAL A 324 -25.34 -1.96 20.50
CA VAL A 324 -26.20 -1.36 19.46
C VAL A 324 -26.01 -2.07 18.13
N ILE A 325 -24.77 -2.47 17.79
CA ILE A 325 -24.46 -3.26 16.59
C ILE A 325 -25.20 -4.59 16.58
N VAL A 326 -25.20 -5.34 17.70
CA VAL A 326 -25.90 -6.63 17.78
C VAL A 326 -27.42 -6.46 17.60
N GLN A 327 -28.01 -5.39 18.17
CA GLN A 327 -29.43 -5.08 17.96
C GLN A 327 -29.71 -4.71 16.50
N TYR A 328 -28.87 -3.88 15.88
CA TYR A 328 -28.97 -3.52 14.47
C TYR A 328 -28.91 -4.74 13.54
N ILE A 329 -28.01 -5.68 13.80
CA ILE A 329 -27.90 -6.94 13.06
C ILE A 329 -29.21 -7.75 13.17
N ASP A 330 -29.79 -7.83 14.37
CA ASP A 330 -31.03 -8.59 14.60
C ASP A 330 -32.26 -7.93 13.95
N GLU A 331 -32.33 -6.60 13.98
CA GLU A 331 -33.43 -5.81 13.40
C GLU A 331 -33.37 -5.72 11.87
N VAL A 332 -32.18 -5.66 11.26
CA VAL A 332 -32.00 -5.52 9.80
C VAL A 332 -31.97 -6.86 9.07
N PHE A 333 -31.58 -7.94 9.75
CA PHE A 333 -31.58 -9.30 9.21
C PHE A 333 -32.52 -10.21 10.03
N PRO A 334 -33.85 -9.95 10.03
CA PRO A 334 -34.81 -10.71 10.82
C PRO A 334 -35.00 -12.14 10.28
N ASP A 335 -34.89 -12.33 8.97
CA ASP A 335 -35.04 -13.64 8.29
C ASP A 335 -33.73 -14.47 8.27
N ALA A 336 -32.63 -13.93 8.81
CA ALA A 336 -31.34 -14.61 8.86
C ALA A 336 -31.13 -15.27 10.23
N GLY A 337 -30.72 -16.54 10.23
CA GLY A 337 -30.26 -17.30 11.40
C GLY A 337 -31.13 -17.18 12.66
N VAL A 338 -30.48 -17.03 13.82
CA VAL A 338 -31.14 -16.99 15.13
C VAL A 338 -31.65 -15.57 15.45
N THR A 339 -32.88 -15.45 15.97
CA THR A 339 -33.40 -14.21 16.55
C THR A 339 -32.79 -13.96 17.93
N LEU A 340 -32.12 -12.82 18.12
CA LEU A 340 -31.37 -12.54 19.35
C LEU A 340 -32.21 -11.79 20.40
N LEU A 341 -33.07 -10.87 19.99
CA LEU A 341 -33.95 -10.11 20.86
C LEU A 341 -35.33 -10.77 20.97
N PRO A 342 -35.92 -10.86 22.18
CA PRO A 342 -37.30 -11.28 22.34
C PRO A 342 -38.28 -10.41 21.54
N ALA A 343 -39.33 -11.02 20.99
CA ALA A 343 -40.40 -10.31 20.29
C ALA A 343 -41.25 -9.45 21.26
N ASP A 344 -41.48 -9.94 22.48
CA ASP A 344 -42.21 -9.20 23.51
C ASP A 344 -41.42 -7.95 23.98
N PRO A 345 -42.05 -6.77 24.09
CA PRO A 345 -41.37 -5.54 24.50
C PRO A 345 -40.80 -5.54 25.93
N HIS A 346 -41.43 -6.24 26.87
CA HIS A 346 -40.97 -6.35 28.26
C HIS A 346 -39.76 -7.29 28.33
N ASP A 347 -39.84 -8.47 27.72
CA ASP A 347 -38.71 -9.42 27.70
C ASP A 347 -37.51 -8.84 26.93
N ARG A 348 -37.75 -8.05 25.88
CA ARG A 348 -36.70 -7.29 25.18
C ARG A 348 -36.07 -6.18 26.04
N ALA A 349 -36.84 -5.55 26.93
CA ALA A 349 -36.30 -4.60 27.90
C ALA A 349 -35.47 -5.31 28.99
N ALA A 350 -35.92 -6.48 29.47
CA ALA A 350 -35.18 -7.30 30.43
C ALA A 350 -33.84 -7.80 29.85
N ALA A 351 -33.83 -8.27 28.59
CA ALA A 351 -32.60 -8.66 27.91
C ALA A 351 -31.59 -7.51 27.78
N ARG A 352 -32.06 -6.29 27.47
CA ARG A 352 -31.23 -5.07 27.45
C ARG A 352 -30.70 -4.72 28.83
N PHE A 353 -31.52 -4.83 29.88
CA PHE A 353 -31.09 -4.61 31.27
C PHE A 353 -29.96 -5.55 31.67
N TRP A 354 -30.09 -6.86 31.43
CA TRP A 354 -29.06 -7.83 31.80
C TRP A 354 -27.77 -7.69 30.99
N ALA A 355 -27.85 -7.36 29.69
CA ALA A 355 -26.66 -7.03 28.90
C ALA A 355 -25.93 -5.78 29.42
N ALA A 356 -26.66 -4.74 29.82
CA ALA A 356 -26.08 -3.56 30.48
C ALA A 356 -25.49 -3.91 31.86
N TYR A 357 -26.15 -4.76 32.64
CA TYR A 357 -25.65 -5.24 33.93
C TYR A 357 -24.30 -5.96 33.81
N ILE A 358 -24.09 -6.76 32.76
CA ILE A 358 -22.78 -7.39 32.46
C ILE A 358 -21.71 -6.32 32.23
N ASP A 359 -21.96 -5.34 31.36
CA ASP A 359 -20.98 -4.30 31.02
C ASP A 359 -20.72 -3.32 32.19
N ASP A 360 -21.72 -2.99 32.99
CA ASP A 360 -21.65 -1.99 34.07
C ASP A 360 -21.25 -2.59 35.44
N LYS A 361 -21.47 -3.89 35.67
CA LYS A 361 -21.26 -4.53 36.99
C LYS A 361 -20.24 -5.65 36.97
N LEU A 362 -20.20 -6.50 35.94
CA LEU A 362 -19.24 -7.62 35.90
C LEU A 362 -17.87 -7.14 35.43
N LEU A 363 -17.83 -6.42 34.31
CA LEU A 363 -16.58 -6.00 33.68
C LEU A 363 -15.70 -5.06 34.54
N PRO A 364 -16.23 -4.03 35.22
CA PRO A 364 -15.39 -3.10 35.97
C PRO A 364 -14.59 -3.74 37.11
N PRO A 365 -15.17 -4.48 38.09
CA PRO A 365 -14.38 -5.11 39.14
C PRO A 365 -13.42 -6.17 38.58
N TRP A 366 -13.81 -6.92 37.54
CA TRP A 366 -12.96 -7.93 36.94
C TRP A 366 -11.70 -7.34 36.28
N VAL A 367 -11.84 -6.25 35.51
CA VAL A 367 -10.69 -5.53 34.93
C VAL A 367 -9.76 -4.97 36.02
N HIS A 368 -10.30 -4.55 37.16
CA HIS A 368 -9.48 -4.13 38.30
C HIS A 368 -8.83 -5.32 39.04
N ALA A 369 -9.44 -6.49 39.07
CA ALA A 369 -8.83 -7.71 39.59
C ALA A 369 -7.64 -8.16 38.71
N TYR A 370 -7.75 -8.00 37.39
CA TYR A 370 -6.66 -8.29 36.45
C TYR A 370 -5.51 -7.27 36.53
N ARG A 371 -5.83 -5.98 36.73
CA ARG A 371 -4.85 -4.86 36.74
C ARG A 371 -4.39 -4.41 38.13
N GLY A 372 -4.79 -5.11 39.19
CA GLY A 372 -4.45 -4.77 40.58
C GLY A 372 -2.95 -4.83 40.85
N LYS A 373 -2.43 -3.95 41.73
CA LYS A 373 -1.00 -3.84 42.00
C LYS A 373 -0.55 -4.71 43.18
N THR A 374 -1.43 -4.97 44.13
CA THR A 374 -1.19 -5.90 45.25
C THR A 374 -2.16 -7.06 45.21
N ASP A 375 -1.81 -8.17 45.85
CA ASP A 375 -2.66 -9.37 45.84
C ASP A 375 -3.93 -9.19 46.68
N GLU A 376 -3.91 -8.31 47.69
CA GLU A 376 -5.10 -7.88 48.44
C GLU A 376 -6.08 -7.10 47.56
N GLU A 377 -5.58 -6.17 46.73
CA GLU A 377 -6.42 -5.44 45.76
C GLU A 377 -7.07 -6.41 44.77
N LYS A 378 -6.28 -7.33 44.20
CA LYS A 378 -6.78 -8.33 43.25
C LYS A 378 -7.84 -9.23 43.90
N ALA A 379 -7.60 -9.71 45.13
CA ALA A 379 -8.51 -10.60 45.84
C ALA A 379 -9.87 -9.94 46.16
N GLU A 380 -9.88 -8.70 46.65
CA GLU A 380 -11.13 -7.98 46.94
C GLU A 380 -11.90 -7.63 45.65
N ARG A 381 -11.20 -7.29 44.57
CA ARG A 381 -11.84 -7.08 43.25
C ARG A 381 -12.36 -8.38 42.62
N MET A 382 -11.67 -9.50 42.81
CA MET A 382 -12.16 -10.81 42.39
C MET A 382 -13.41 -11.22 43.19
N LYS A 383 -13.43 -10.98 44.50
CA LYS A 383 -14.62 -11.21 45.34
C LYS A 383 -15.82 -10.37 44.89
N GLN A 384 -15.60 -9.11 44.51
CA GLN A 384 -16.64 -8.26 43.92
C GLN A 384 -17.13 -8.80 42.57
N THR A 385 -16.22 -9.37 41.76
CA THR A 385 -16.56 -10.03 40.49
C THR A 385 -17.45 -11.26 40.72
N LEU A 386 -17.07 -12.14 41.64
CA LEU A 386 -17.84 -13.35 41.99
C LEU A 386 -19.25 -13.01 42.50
N ALA A 387 -19.41 -11.97 43.33
CA ALA A 387 -20.73 -11.54 43.80
C ALA A 387 -21.66 -11.06 42.66
N VAL A 388 -21.11 -10.59 41.53
CA VAL A 388 -21.89 -10.26 40.32
C VAL A 388 -22.21 -11.50 39.50
N VAL A 389 -21.31 -12.49 39.48
CA VAL A 389 -21.58 -13.81 38.87
C VAL A 389 -22.70 -14.54 39.61
N ASP A 390 -22.73 -14.49 40.95
CA ASP A 390 -23.83 -15.05 41.76
C ASP A 390 -25.20 -14.44 41.37
N ALA A 391 -25.24 -13.12 41.07
CA ALA A 391 -26.45 -12.45 40.60
C ALA A 391 -26.83 -12.85 39.15
N LEU A 392 -25.85 -13.11 38.29
CA LEU A 392 -26.07 -13.60 36.93
C LEU A 392 -26.55 -15.06 36.90
N GLU A 393 -26.22 -15.87 37.90
CA GLU A 393 -26.77 -17.23 38.07
C GLU A 393 -28.28 -17.18 38.33
N THR A 394 -28.74 -16.29 39.23
CA THR A 394 -30.18 -16.05 39.45
C THR A 394 -30.86 -15.51 38.19
N ALA A 395 -30.21 -14.58 37.48
CA ALA A 395 -30.71 -14.06 36.21
C ALA A 395 -30.86 -15.16 35.14
N MET A 396 -29.94 -16.13 35.11
CA MET A 396 -30.01 -17.27 34.20
C MET A 396 -31.22 -18.16 34.51
N GLU A 397 -31.52 -18.43 35.78
CA GLU A 397 -32.72 -19.17 36.18
C GLU A 397 -34.00 -18.45 35.73
N GLU A 398 -34.12 -17.16 36.02
CA GLU A 398 -35.30 -16.35 35.69
C GLU A 398 -35.51 -16.17 34.16
N CYS A 399 -34.44 -15.90 33.41
CA CYS A 399 -34.53 -15.62 31.98
C CYS A 399 -34.71 -16.89 31.14
N SER A 400 -33.93 -17.94 31.43
CA SER A 400 -33.98 -19.20 30.65
C SER A 400 -35.27 -19.98 30.85
N LYS A 401 -35.98 -19.77 31.97
CA LYS A 401 -37.16 -20.54 32.40
C LYS A 401 -36.87 -22.06 32.45
N GLY A 402 -35.61 -22.43 32.73
CA GLY A 402 -35.12 -23.81 32.80
C GLY A 402 -34.43 -24.34 31.53
N ASN A 403 -34.34 -23.53 30.47
CA ASN A 403 -33.76 -23.93 29.19
C ASN A 403 -32.24 -23.67 29.08
N ALA A 404 -31.66 -23.92 27.90
CA ALA A 404 -30.21 -23.99 27.70
C ALA A 404 -29.49 -22.63 27.74
N PHE A 405 -30.17 -21.53 27.42
CA PHE A 405 -29.63 -20.19 27.20
C PHE A 405 -30.46 -19.11 27.91
N PHE A 406 -29.93 -17.91 28.08
CA PHE A 406 -30.71 -16.76 28.58
C PHE A 406 -31.86 -16.39 27.62
N GLY A 407 -31.69 -16.64 26.31
CA GLY A 407 -32.75 -16.58 25.30
C GLY A 407 -33.76 -17.74 25.34
N GLY A 408 -33.66 -18.66 26.30
CA GLY A 408 -34.48 -19.87 26.38
C GLY A 408 -33.84 -21.05 25.65
N ASP A 409 -34.54 -21.55 24.62
CA ASP A 409 -34.08 -22.71 23.82
C ASP A 409 -32.94 -22.35 22.85
N THR A 410 -32.83 -21.08 22.47
CA THR A 410 -31.82 -20.57 21.54
C THR A 410 -30.99 -19.46 22.16
N VAL A 411 -29.80 -19.24 21.61
CA VAL A 411 -28.88 -18.16 22.00
C VAL A 411 -29.57 -16.80 21.82
N GLY A 412 -29.72 -16.05 22.91
CA GLY A 412 -30.31 -14.71 22.92
C GLY A 412 -29.28 -13.59 23.10
N TYR A 413 -29.79 -12.37 23.19
CA TYR A 413 -28.99 -11.15 23.31
C TYR A 413 -28.06 -11.13 24.54
N VAL A 414 -28.54 -11.65 25.68
CA VAL A 414 -27.74 -11.76 26.92
C VAL A 414 -26.64 -12.81 26.79
N ASP A 415 -26.92 -13.94 26.13
CA ASP A 415 -25.92 -14.97 25.84
C ASP A 415 -24.79 -14.42 24.94
N VAL A 416 -25.13 -13.63 23.93
CA VAL A 416 -24.13 -12.94 23.09
C VAL A 416 -23.35 -11.91 23.90
N ALA A 417 -24.01 -11.18 24.80
CA ALA A 417 -23.37 -10.17 25.65
C ALA A 417 -22.32 -10.77 26.60
N LEU A 418 -22.65 -11.88 27.28
CA LEU A 418 -21.77 -12.60 28.20
C LEU A 418 -20.76 -13.48 27.44
N GLY A 419 -21.18 -14.15 26.37
CA GLY A 419 -20.38 -15.07 25.58
C GLY A 419 -19.16 -14.42 24.91
N GLY A 420 -19.25 -13.13 24.56
CA GLY A 420 -18.11 -12.34 24.08
C GLY A 420 -16.95 -12.22 25.08
N LEU A 421 -17.17 -12.57 26.36
CA LEU A 421 -16.17 -12.56 27.43
C LEU A 421 -15.58 -13.96 27.72
N LEU A 422 -16.10 -15.03 27.11
CA LEU A 422 -15.84 -16.41 27.55
C LEU A 422 -14.35 -16.82 27.50
N SER A 423 -13.62 -16.46 26.44
CA SER A 423 -12.17 -16.74 26.36
C SER A 423 -11.36 -15.97 27.41
N TRP A 424 -11.76 -14.73 27.73
CA TRP A 424 -11.14 -13.95 28.79
C TRP A 424 -11.42 -14.53 30.18
N LEU A 425 -12.62 -15.10 30.37
CA LEU A 425 -13.00 -15.80 31.58
C LEU A 425 -12.08 -17.01 31.79
N HIS A 426 -11.99 -17.91 30.79
CA HIS A 426 -11.10 -19.07 30.85
C HIS A 426 -9.62 -18.67 31.05
N GLY A 427 -9.13 -17.65 30.35
CA GLY A 427 -7.75 -17.16 30.54
C GLY A 427 -7.50 -16.56 31.93
N THR A 428 -8.51 -15.95 32.55
CA THR A 428 -8.41 -15.48 33.95
C THR A 428 -8.39 -16.67 34.92
N GLU A 429 -9.22 -17.69 34.69
CA GLU A 429 -9.21 -18.90 35.53
C GLU A 429 -7.87 -19.64 35.47
N GLU A 430 -7.23 -19.67 34.30
CA GLU A 430 -5.90 -20.27 34.11
C GLU A 430 -4.80 -19.45 34.80
N LEU A 431 -4.82 -18.12 34.67
CA LEU A 431 -3.84 -17.22 35.32
C LEU A 431 -3.97 -17.19 36.85
N CYS A 432 -5.19 -17.22 37.38
CA CYS A 432 -5.45 -17.10 38.81
C CYS A 432 -5.59 -18.46 39.53
N GLY A 433 -5.70 -19.56 38.80
CA GLY A 433 -5.94 -20.90 39.37
C GLY A 433 -7.30 -21.07 40.07
N ALA A 434 -8.20 -20.09 39.92
CA ALA A 434 -9.49 -20.01 40.61
C ALA A 434 -10.62 -19.97 39.60
N LYS A 435 -11.67 -20.77 39.83
CA LYS A 435 -12.85 -20.79 38.96
C LYS A 435 -13.74 -19.58 39.21
N ILE A 436 -14.08 -18.88 38.12
CA ILE A 436 -15.08 -17.81 38.08
C ILE A 436 -16.46 -18.44 37.88
N LEU A 437 -16.57 -19.47 37.04
CA LEU A 437 -17.80 -20.27 36.85
C LEU A 437 -17.65 -21.64 37.53
N ASP A 438 -17.89 -21.67 38.83
CA ASP A 438 -17.79 -22.86 39.68
C ASP A 438 -19.09 -23.68 39.61
N ALA A 439 -19.03 -24.92 39.10
CA ALA A 439 -20.21 -25.79 38.96
C ALA A 439 -20.90 -26.13 40.31
N ALA A 440 -20.24 -25.94 41.46
CA ALA A 440 -20.84 -26.14 42.78
C ALA A 440 -21.56 -24.89 43.33
N LYS A 441 -21.35 -23.70 42.72
CA LYS A 441 -21.95 -22.42 43.16
C LYS A 441 -22.86 -21.81 42.10
N THR A 442 -22.41 -21.85 40.84
CA THR A 442 -23.07 -21.30 39.66
C THR A 442 -23.27 -22.42 38.62
N PRO A 443 -24.03 -23.48 38.94
CA PRO A 443 -24.23 -24.63 38.07
C PRO A 443 -24.87 -24.29 36.70
N LEU A 444 -25.80 -23.33 36.65
CA LEU A 444 -26.48 -22.92 35.42
C LEU A 444 -25.52 -22.19 34.49
N LEU A 445 -24.75 -21.22 35.00
CA LEU A 445 -23.72 -20.51 34.23
C LEU A 445 -22.58 -21.44 33.82
N SER A 446 -22.16 -22.37 34.66
CA SER A 446 -21.12 -23.36 34.31
C SER A 446 -21.59 -24.29 33.19
N ALA A 447 -22.83 -24.77 33.26
CA ALA A 447 -23.43 -25.58 32.20
C ALA A 447 -23.71 -24.79 30.92
N TRP A 448 -24.09 -23.51 31.04
CA TRP A 448 -24.23 -22.55 29.94
C TRP A 448 -22.91 -22.33 29.22
N ALA A 449 -21.83 -22.04 29.94
CA ALA A 449 -20.51 -21.76 29.37
C ALA A 449 -19.98 -22.92 28.53
N ARG A 450 -20.19 -24.16 29.00
CA ARG A 450 -19.88 -25.37 28.23
C ARG A 450 -20.72 -25.45 26.94
N ARG A 451 -22.05 -25.34 27.04
CA ARG A 451 -22.97 -25.40 25.87
C ARG A 451 -22.68 -24.29 24.85
N PHE A 452 -22.37 -23.08 25.33
CA PHE A 452 -22.08 -21.93 24.49
C PHE A 452 -20.72 -22.09 23.79
N GLY A 453 -19.69 -22.57 24.50
CA GLY A 453 -18.38 -22.87 23.90
C GLY A 453 -18.41 -24.00 22.87
N GLU A 454 -19.38 -24.90 22.93
CA GLU A 454 -19.59 -25.98 21.94
C GLU A 454 -20.22 -25.49 20.62
N LEU A 455 -20.66 -24.23 20.52
CA LEU A 455 -21.27 -23.68 19.31
C LEU A 455 -20.24 -23.34 18.22
N ASP A 456 -20.55 -23.67 16.96
CA ASP A 456 -19.75 -23.27 15.79
C ASP A 456 -19.52 -21.74 15.72
N ALA A 457 -20.55 -20.97 16.06
CA ALA A 457 -20.45 -19.51 16.14
C ALA A 457 -19.46 -19.04 17.22
N ALA A 458 -19.36 -19.74 18.36
CA ALA A 458 -18.39 -19.43 19.39
C ALA A 458 -16.96 -19.82 18.95
N ASN A 459 -16.79 -21.01 18.37
CA ASN A 459 -15.52 -21.47 17.81
C ASN A 459 -14.97 -20.55 16.70
N ALA A 460 -15.84 -19.93 15.90
CA ALA A 460 -15.44 -18.96 14.87
C ALA A 460 -15.23 -17.53 15.40
N ALA A 461 -16.02 -17.12 16.40
CA ALA A 461 -15.99 -15.76 16.94
C ALA A 461 -14.85 -15.54 17.94
N LEU A 462 -14.67 -16.47 18.88
CA LEU A 462 -13.85 -16.29 20.07
C LEU A 462 -12.35 -16.55 19.83
N PRO A 463 -11.46 -15.84 20.53
CA PRO A 463 -10.02 -16.07 20.45
C PRO A 463 -9.59 -17.31 21.25
N ASP A 464 -8.52 -17.96 20.78
CA ASP A 464 -7.79 -18.96 21.55
C ASP A 464 -7.26 -18.38 22.88
N VAL A 465 -7.38 -19.17 23.95
CA VAL A 465 -7.00 -18.74 25.31
C VAL A 465 -5.48 -18.60 25.42
N GLY A 466 -4.69 -19.56 24.90
CA GLY A 466 -3.23 -19.49 24.95
C GLY A 466 -2.68 -18.23 24.28
N ARG A 467 -3.29 -17.82 23.16
CA ARG A 467 -2.97 -16.57 22.47
C ARG A 467 -3.32 -15.31 23.28
N LEU A 468 -4.36 -15.33 24.13
CA LEU A 468 -4.66 -14.21 25.03
C LEU A 468 -3.61 -14.06 26.13
N LEU A 469 -3.07 -15.17 26.65
CA LEU A 469 -2.11 -15.15 27.77
C LEU A 469 -0.81 -14.42 27.44
N ILE A 470 -0.33 -14.52 26.19
CA ILE A 470 0.90 -13.86 25.71
C ILE A 470 0.70 -12.40 25.24
N LEU A 471 -0.51 -11.84 25.38
CA LEU A 471 -0.80 -10.47 24.92
C LEU A 471 0.09 -9.38 25.56
N PRO A 472 0.46 -9.44 26.87
CA PRO A 472 1.33 -8.44 27.47
C PRO A 472 2.73 -8.38 26.84
N ASP A 473 3.31 -9.53 26.47
CA ASP A 473 4.64 -9.61 25.86
C ASP A 473 4.62 -9.05 24.42
N LEU A 474 3.53 -9.30 23.69
CA LEU A 474 3.31 -8.72 22.36
C LEU A 474 3.28 -7.19 22.42
N VAL A 475 2.58 -6.61 23.40
CA VAL A 475 2.47 -5.14 23.58
C VAL A 475 3.76 -4.53 24.15
N GLY A 476 4.47 -5.24 25.03
CA GLY A 476 5.72 -4.78 25.64
C GLY A 476 6.85 -4.53 24.63
N SER A 477 6.85 -5.28 23.53
CA SER A 477 7.84 -5.13 22.45
C SER A 477 7.74 -3.83 21.65
N GLU A 478 6.62 -3.09 21.75
CA GLU A 478 6.32 -1.92 20.91
C GLU A 478 6.69 -0.57 21.55
N MET A 479 7.07 -0.52 22.83
CA MET A 479 7.12 0.72 23.64
C MET A 479 8.53 1.16 24.10
N ALA A 480 9.61 0.59 23.57
CA ALA A 480 10.96 0.70 24.15
C ALA A 480 12.08 1.14 23.18
N GLY A 481 11.94 2.29 22.49
CA GLY A 481 12.97 2.85 21.60
C GLY A 481 13.34 4.30 21.91
N GLY A 482 14.63 4.58 22.14
CA GLY A 482 15.12 5.93 22.47
C GLY A 482 16.64 6.08 22.44
N GLY A 483 17.19 6.36 21.26
CA GLY A 483 18.62 6.53 20.94
C GLY A 483 18.87 6.09 19.50
N ASP A 484 19.81 6.74 18.79
CA ASP A 484 20.00 6.66 17.31
C ASP A 484 20.24 5.24 16.77
N GLU A 485 19.15 4.49 16.68
CA GLU A 485 19.12 3.06 16.40
C GLU A 485 18.77 2.84 14.93
N LEU A 486 19.73 2.28 14.19
CA LEU A 486 19.57 1.85 12.80
C LEU A 486 19.35 0.33 12.77
N LYS A 487 18.12 -0.09 12.49
CA LYS A 487 17.74 -1.51 12.29
C LYS A 487 17.36 -1.72 10.83
N LEU A 488 17.94 -2.72 10.17
CA LEU A 488 17.61 -3.10 8.80
C LEU A 488 16.85 -4.43 8.79
N LEU A 489 15.58 -4.38 8.41
CA LEU A 489 14.76 -5.56 8.11
C LEU A 489 15.13 -6.04 6.71
N ALA A 490 15.80 -7.19 6.61
CA ALA A 490 16.37 -7.71 5.38
C ALA A 490 16.37 -9.23 5.36
N THR A 491 16.53 -9.83 4.17
CA THR A 491 16.98 -11.22 4.08
C THR A 491 18.35 -11.31 3.41
N TRP A 492 19.19 -12.24 3.84
CA TRP A 492 20.58 -12.40 3.42
C TRP A 492 20.76 -12.54 1.91
N PHE A 493 19.74 -13.04 1.19
CA PHE A 493 19.77 -13.23 -0.26
C PHE A 493 19.12 -12.09 -1.06
N SER A 494 18.62 -11.02 -0.43
CA SER A 494 17.97 -9.92 -1.17
C SER A 494 19.00 -8.96 -1.78
N PRO A 495 19.10 -8.81 -3.12
CA PRO A 495 19.99 -7.83 -3.72
C PRO A 495 19.57 -6.39 -3.37
N PHE A 496 18.26 -6.15 -3.20
CA PHE A 496 17.75 -4.87 -2.74
C PHE A 496 18.23 -4.51 -1.32
N ALA A 497 18.36 -5.51 -0.43
CA ALA A 497 18.96 -5.27 0.89
C ALA A 497 20.49 -5.07 0.80
N SER A 498 21.18 -5.75 -0.11
CA SER A 498 22.62 -5.51 -0.35
C SER A 498 22.92 -4.08 -0.80
N ARG A 499 22.00 -3.37 -1.47
CA ARG A 499 22.14 -1.92 -1.76
C ARG A 499 22.34 -1.10 -0.48
N VAL A 500 21.45 -1.30 0.49
CA VAL A 500 21.47 -0.59 1.78
C VAL A 500 22.69 -0.99 2.60
N LYS A 501 22.97 -2.29 2.71
CA LYS A 501 24.15 -2.80 3.41
C LYS A 501 25.45 -2.26 2.83
N PHE A 502 25.54 -2.16 1.50
CA PHE A 502 26.71 -1.60 0.84
C PHE A 502 26.97 -0.16 1.28
N VAL A 503 25.93 0.68 1.34
CA VAL A 503 26.06 2.07 1.79
C VAL A 503 26.40 2.18 3.28
N PHE A 504 25.83 1.32 4.15
CA PHE A 504 26.25 1.25 5.55
C PHE A 504 27.76 0.96 5.69
N HIS A 505 28.27 -0.04 4.96
CA HIS A 505 29.68 -0.39 5.00
C HIS A 505 30.58 0.67 4.34
N LEU A 506 30.11 1.34 3.29
CA LEU A 506 30.83 2.42 2.63
C LEU A 506 30.98 3.66 3.52
N LYS A 507 29.97 3.95 4.36
CA LYS A 507 29.97 5.07 5.31
C LYS A 507 30.48 4.74 6.72
N GLY A 508 30.72 3.46 7.01
CA GLY A 508 31.15 3.00 8.34
C GLY A 508 30.05 3.09 9.40
N LEU A 509 28.78 3.04 9.00
CA LEU A 509 27.63 3.13 9.91
C LEU A 509 27.39 1.80 10.63
N SER A 510 27.13 1.88 11.94
CA SER A 510 26.70 0.72 12.74
C SER A 510 25.20 0.50 12.57
N TYR A 511 24.78 -0.74 12.37
CA TYR A 511 23.37 -1.12 12.22
C TYR A 511 23.12 -2.54 12.72
N GLU A 512 21.92 -2.80 13.21
CA GLU A 512 21.43 -4.16 13.47
C GLU A 512 20.77 -4.71 12.20
N ASN A 513 21.11 -5.94 11.80
CA ASN A 513 20.42 -6.64 10.70
C ASN A 513 19.41 -7.64 11.27
N ILE A 514 18.13 -7.33 11.15
CA ILE A 514 17.04 -8.23 11.50
C ILE A 514 16.74 -9.09 10.26
N GLU A 515 16.98 -10.40 10.38
CA GLU A 515 16.82 -11.37 9.28
C GLU A 515 15.36 -11.81 9.14
N GLU A 516 14.77 -11.58 7.97
CA GLU A 516 13.35 -11.81 7.65
C GLU A 516 13.14 -13.11 6.86
N ASP A 517 12.17 -13.93 7.28
CA ASP A 517 11.66 -15.04 6.47
C ASP A 517 10.59 -14.53 5.49
N LEU A 518 10.88 -14.55 4.20
CA LEU A 518 9.92 -14.13 3.18
C LEU A 518 8.77 -15.12 2.93
N LYS A 519 8.84 -16.36 3.46
CA LYS A 519 7.71 -17.31 3.51
C LYS A 519 6.81 -17.00 4.71
N ASN A 520 7.37 -16.59 5.85
CA ASN A 520 6.67 -16.26 7.10
C ASN A 520 7.12 -14.90 7.65
N LYS A 521 6.67 -13.82 7.00
CA LYS A 521 7.11 -12.44 7.26
C LYS A 521 6.78 -12.01 8.70
N SER A 522 7.72 -11.33 9.36
CA SER A 522 7.50 -10.87 10.74
C SER A 522 6.37 -9.83 10.84
N GLU A 523 5.74 -9.73 12.01
CA GLU A 523 4.81 -8.61 12.25
C GLU A 523 5.51 -7.25 12.14
N LEU A 524 6.80 -7.17 12.48
CA LEU A 524 7.60 -5.95 12.38
C LEU A 524 7.73 -5.51 10.92
N LEU A 525 8.11 -6.39 9.99
CA LEU A 525 8.14 -6.09 8.56
C LEU A 525 6.75 -5.69 8.01
N LEU A 526 5.69 -6.35 8.47
CA LEU A 526 4.32 -6.07 8.02
C LEU A 526 3.78 -4.74 8.55
N LYS A 527 4.19 -4.30 9.75
CA LYS A 527 3.86 -2.98 10.31
C LYS A 527 4.72 -1.86 9.71
N SER A 528 6.01 -2.12 9.48
CA SER A 528 6.96 -1.13 8.97
C SER A 528 6.87 -0.90 7.45
N ASN A 529 6.34 -1.85 6.68
CA ASN A 529 6.00 -1.67 5.27
C ASN A 529 4.58 -2.21 5.00
N PRO A 530 3.52 -1.51 5.43
CA PRO A 530 2.15 -2.02 5.37
C PRO A 530 1.60 -2.08 3.94
N VAL A 531 2.11 -1.23 3.04
CA VAL A 531 1.67 -1.15 1.63
C VAL A 531 2.27 -2.28 0.80
N ILE A 532 3.60 -2.37 0.75
CA ILE A 532 4.31 -3.24 -0.20
C ILE A 532 4.77 -4.56 0.47
N LYS A 533 4.95 -4.56 1.80
CA LYS A 533 5.28 -5.75 2.62
C LYS A 533 6.55 -6.46 2.12
N LYS A 534 7.55 -5.69 1.67
CA LYS A 534 8.84 -6.19 1.14
C LYS A 534 10.01 -5.61 1.92
N VAL A 535 11.12 -6.34 1.90
CA VAL A 535 12.44 -5.91 2.35
C VAL A 535 13.23 -5.27 1.18
N PRO A 536 14.17 -4.35 1.45
CA PRO A 536 14.56 -3.83 2.75
C PRO A 536 13.57 -2.82 3.34
N VAL A 537 13.57 -2.72 4.67
CA VAL A 537 13.00 -1.59 5.41
C VAL A 537 14.03 -1.15 6.45
N LEU A 538 14.35 0.15 6.46
CA LEU A 538 15.19 0.76 7.48
C LEU A 538 14.29 1.28 8.60
N LEU A 539 14.57 0.93 9.84
CA LEU A 539 14.07 1.62 11.01
C LEU A 539 15.19 2.53 11.51
N HIS A 540 14.95 3.84 11.51
CA HIS A 540 15.84 4.82 12.14
C HIS A 540 15.09 5.44 13.32
N ASN A 541 15.56 5.22 14.55
CA ASN A 541 14.84 5.62 15.77
C ASN A 541 13.39 5.10 15.79
N GLY A 542 13.18 3.85 15.35
CA GLY A 542 11.86 3.24 15.21
C GLY A 542 11.00 3.73 14.04
N LYS A 543 11.37 4.83 13.36
CA LYS A 543 10.66 5.33 12.17
C LYS A 543 11.00 4.49 10.94
N PRO A 544 10.01 3.91 10.23
CA PRO A 544 10.25 3.10 9.05
C PRO A 544 10.47 3.92 7.78
N LEU A 545 11.45 3.50 6.98
CA LEU A 545 11.70 3.98 5.63
C LEU A 545 11.79 2.77 4.69
N CYS A 546 11.03 2.80 3.60
CA CYS A 546 10.88 1.71 2.64
C CYS A 546 11.59 2.01 1.32
N GLU A 547 11.71 0.97 0.48
CA GLU A 547 12.37 0.96 -0.84
C GLU A 547 13.89 1.20 -0.83
N SER A 548 14.62 0.24 -1.42
CA SER A 548 16.09 0.19 -1.32
C SER A 548 16.83 1.44 -1.80
N MET A 549 16.33 2.14 -2.82
CA MET A 549 16.98 3.32 -3.37
C MET A 549 16.66 4.59 -2.57
N VAL A 550 15.43 4.72 -2.08
CA VAL A 550 15.02 5.81 -1.17
C VAL A 550 15.82 5.71 0.13
N ILE A 551 15.99 4.50 0.68
CA ILE A 551 16.87 4.26 1.84
C ILE A 551 18.33 4.62 1.53
N VAL A 552 18.84 4.31 0.34
CA VAL A 552 20.21 4.66 -0.07
C VAL A 552 20.41 6.18 -0.16
N GLU A 553 19.48 6.92 -0.77
CA GLU A 553 19.55 8.39 -0.86
C GLU A 553 19.42 9.03 0.53
N TYR A 554 18.46 8.58 1.34
CA TYR A 554 18.30 9.02 2.74
C TYR A 554 19.55 8.80 3.59
N LEU A 555 20.23 7.66 3.45
CA LEU A 555 21.49 7.39 4.14
C LEU A 555 22.65 8.22 3.59
N ASP A 556 22.60 8.65 2.33
CA ASP A 556 23.61 9.55 1.77
C ASP A 556 23.49 10.97 2.31
N GLU A 557 22.27 11.48 2.38
CA GLU A 557 21.93 12.82 2.87
C GLU A 557 22.05 12.93 4.40
N THR A 558 21.38 12.05 5.15
CA THR A 558 21.34 12.08 6.63
C THR A 558 22.74 11.91 7.24
N PHE A 559 23.59 11.12 6.58
CA PHE A 559 24.95 10.84 7.03
C PHE A 559 25.99 11.44 6.06
N ALA A 560 25.70 12.59 5.44
CA ALA A 560 26.61 13.27 4.52
C ALA A 560 27.97 13.68 5.15
N ALA A 561 28.04 13.78 6.48
CA ALA A 561 29.27 14.06 7.22
C ALA A 561 30.24 12.85 7.33
N VAL A 562 29.82 11.64 6.93
CA VAL A 562 30.63 10.42 7.05
C VAL A 562 30.63 9.57 5.76
N GLY A 563 31.82 9.07 5.42
CA GLY A 563 32.07 8.31 4.19
C GLY A 563 31.99 9.14 2.90
N PRO A 564 32.25 8.52 1.74
CA PRO A 564 32.01 9.15 0.45
C PRO A 564 30.50 9.22 0.17
N SER A 565 30.10 10.25 -0.58
CA SER A 565 28.74 10.36 -1.12
C SER A 565 28.58 9.46 -2.35
N VAL A 566 27.42 8.81 -2.47
CA VAL A 566 27.04 8.01 -3.65
C VAL A 566 26.08 8.75 -4.59
N VAL A 567 25.42 9.81 -4.12
CA VAL A 567 24.50 10.62 -4.91
C VAL A 567 25.26 11.82 -5.50
N PRO A 568 25.17 12.11 -6.82
CA PRO A 568 25.79 13.29 -7.39
C PRO A 568 25.32 14.59 -6.72
N ALA A 569 26.23 15.57 -6.57
CA ALA A 569 25.90 16.87 -6.00
C ALA A 569 25.15 17.78 -7.00
N ASP A 570 25.49 17.71 -8.28
CA ASP A 570 24.81 18.44 -9.35
C ASP A 570 23.41 17.83 -9.63
N PRO A 571 22.33 18.64 -9.64
CA PRO A 571 20.97 18.16 -9.88
C PRO A 571 20.78 17.42 -11.21
N TYR A 572 21.46 17.83 -12.27
CA TYR A 572 21.34 17.18 -13.57
C TYR A 572 22.03 15.81 -13.56
N GLU A 573 23.24 15.72 -12.99
CA GLU A 573 23.93 14.44 -12.81
C GLU A 573 23.15 13.49 -11.89
N ARG A 574 22.46 14.01 -10.85
CA ARG A 574 21.56 13.24 -9.99
C ARG A 574 20.36 12.70 -10.76
N ALA A 575 19.69 13.53 -11.55
CA ALA A 575 18.58 13.13 -12.42
C ALA A 575 18.99 12.04 -13.43
N VAL A 576 20.16 12.19 -14.08
CA VAL A 576 20.72 11.18 -14.99
C VAL A 576 21.03 9.88 -14.24
N ALA A 577 21.54 9.94 -13.00
CA ALA A 577 21.80 8.76 -12.20
C ALA A 577 20.50 8.02 -11.82
N ARG A 578 19.46 8.73 -11.35
CA ARG A 578 18.13 8.14 -11.06
C ARG A 578 17.50 7.51 -12.31
N PHE A 579 17.71 8.10 -13.49
CA PHE A 579 17.26 7.51 -14.77
C PHE A 579 17.92 6.13 -15.00
N TRP A 580 19.23 6.01 -14.81
CA TRP A 580 19.93 4.73 -14.97
C TRP A 580 19.57 3.71 -13.90
N VAL A 581 19.32 4.12 -12.65
CA VAL A 581 18.78 3.25 -11.59
C VAL A 581 17.41 2.69 -12.01
N SER A 582 16.50 3.54 -12.47
CA SER A 582 15.19 3.14 -13.00
C SER A 582 15.31 2.21 -14.21
N TYR A 583 16.28 2.47 -15.10
CA TYR A 583 16.57 1.58 -16.24
C TYR A 583 17.02 0.19 -15.76
N ILE A 584 17.94 0.10 -14.80
CA ILE A 584 18.41 -1.17 -14.23
C ILE A 584 17.22 -1.96 -13.66
N ASP A 585 16.41 -1.35 -12.81
CA ASP A 585 15.30 -2.07 -12.15
C ASP A 585 14.21 -2.51 -13.15
N ASN A 586 13.85 -1.65 -14.11
CA ASN A 586 12.75 -1.91 -15.05
C ASN A 586 13.15 -2.67 -16.33
N LYS A 587 14.43 -2.64 -16.74
CA LYS A 587 14.90 -3.23 -18.02
C LYS A 587 15.91 -4.34 -17.85
N LEU A 588 16.59 -4.45 -16.71
CA LEU A 588 17.48 -5.57 -16.41
C LEU A 588 16.87 -6.51 -15.37
N VAL A 589 16.48 -5.99 -14.21
CA VAL A 589 16.04 -6.82 -13.07
C VAL A 589 14.63 -7.40 -13.29
N ALA A 590 13.68 -6.63 -13.83
CA ALA A 590 12.33 -7.15 -14.11
C ALA A 590 12.31 -8.27 -15.18
N PRO A 591 12.96 -8.15 -16.36
CA PRO A 591 13.07 -9.26 -17.30
C PRO A 591 13.85 -10.47 -16.77
N TRP A 592 14.82 -10.24 -15.88
CA TRP A 592 15.52 -11.33 -15.22
C TRP A 592 14.63 -12.11 -14.24
N PHE A 593 13.74 -11.45 -13.50
CA PHE A 593 12.69 -12.16 -12.75
C PHE A 593 11.78 -12.99 -13.69
N GLN A 594 11.50 -12.52 -14.91
CA GLN A 594 10.77 -13.30 -15.92
C GLN A 594 11.56 -14.53 -16.40
N VAL A 595 12.89 -14.46 -16.57
CA VAL A 595 13.73 -15.65 -16.88
C VAL A 595 13.62 -16.73 -15.80
N PHE A 596 13.57 -16.34 -14.52
CA PHE A 596 13.56 -17.31 -13.41
C PHE A 596 12.16 -17.77 -13.02
N ARG A 597 11.14 -16.91 -13.12
CA ARG A 597 9.76 -17.19 -12.71
C ARG A 597 8.80 -17.50 -13.86
N GLY A 598 9.22 -17.31 -15.11
CA GLY A 598 8.45 -17.68 -16.29
C GLY A 598 8.08 -19.17 -16.27
N LYS A 599 6.86 -19.46 -16.71
CA LYS A 599 6.29 -20.81 -16.78
C LYS A 599 6.57 -21.46 -18.14
N THR A 600 6.66 -20.66 -19.20
CA THR A 600 6.89 -21.15 -20.57
C THR A 600 8.36 -20.98 -21.00
N LYS A 601 8.77 -21.64 -22.10
CA LYS A 601 10.12 -21.44 -22.65
C LYS A 601 10.23 -20.08 -23.35
N GLU A 602 9.13 -19.64 -23.91
CA GLU A 602 8.93 -18.42 -24.68
C GLU A 602 9.06 -17.19 -23.76
N GLU A 603 8.43 -17.21 -22.59
CA GLU A 603 8.59 -16.18 -21.55
C GLU A 603 10.06 -16.05 -21.13
N LYS A 604 10.75 -17.18 -20.90
CA LYS A 604 12.16 -17.17 -20.50
C LYS A 604 13.08 -16.69 -21.62
N ALA A 605 12.81 -17.07 -22.87
CA ALA A 605 13.59 -16.63 -24.02
C ALA A 605 13.44 -15.12 -24.28
N GLU A 606 12.23 -14.58 -24.19
CA GLU A 606 11.98 -13.14 -24.33
C GLU A 606 12.59 -12.34 -23.17
N GLY A 607 12.47 -12.83 -21.93
CA GLY A 607 13.14 -12.20 -20.78
C GLY A 607 14.67 -12.16 -20.95
N LEU A 608 15.27 -13.24 -21.44
CA LEU A 608 16.71 -13.33 -21.70
C LEU A 608 17.15 -12.37 -22.82
N LYS A 609 16.38 -12.28 -23.90
CA LYS A 609 16.61 -11.33 -24.99
C LYS A 609 16.60 -9.89 -24.47
N GLN A 610 15.59 -9.53 -23.68
CA GLN A 610 15.49 -8.22 -23.05
C GLN A 610 16.67 -7.91 -22.11
N MET A 611 17.16 -8.89 -21.35
CA MET A 611 18.38 -8.72 -20.55
C MET A 611 19.61 -8.40 -21.40
N PHE A 612 19.81 -9.08 -22.54
CA PHE A 612 20.93 -8.79 -23.45
C PHE A 612 20.80 -7.43 -24.15
N GLU A 613 19.59 -7.03 -24.53
CA GLU A 613 19.33 -5.68 -25.04
C GLU A 613 19.64 -4.62 -23.98
N ALA A 614 19.23 -4.88 -22.73
CA ALA A 614 19.51 -3.98 -21.60
C ALA A 614 21.00 -3.87 -21.27
N THR A 615 21.77 -4.97 -21.26
CA THR A 615 23.21 -4.89 -20.99
C THR A 615 24.00 -4.26 -22.12
N ALA A 616 23.58 -4.42 -23.38
CA ALA A 616 24.16 -3.68 -24.50
C ALA A 616 23.97 -2.16 -24.35
N VAL A 617 22.79 -1.71 -23.90
CA VAL A 617 22.54 -0.29 -23.58
C VAL A 617 23.38 0.15 -22.37
N MET A 618 23.47 -0.65 -21.30
CA MET A 618 24.28 -0.32 -20.13
C MET A 618 25.79 -0.25 -20.41
N GLU A 619 26.32 -1.00 -21.38
CA GLU A 619 27.72 -0.92 -21.81
C GLU A 619 28.03 0.43 -22.47
N VAL A 620 27.12 0.93 -23.30
CA VAL A 620 27.20 2.28 -23.87
C VAL A 620 27.04 3.33 -22.76
N ALA A 621 26.04 3.16 -21.89
CA ALA A 621 25.80 4.06 -20.76
C ALA A 621 27.02 4.19 -19.85
N PHE A 622 27.68 3.08 -19.53
CA PHE A 622 28.88 3.07 -18.70
C PHE A 622 30.02 3.87 -19.33
N ARG A 623 30.24 3.73 -20.65
CA ARG A 623 31.26 4.51 -21.37
C ARG A 623 31.02 6.02 -21.25
N GLU A 624 29.80 6.46 -21.53
CA GLU A 624 29.44 7.88 -21.54
C GLU A 624 29.42 8.49 -20.13
N CYS A 625 28.90 7.76 -19.13
CA CYS A 625 28.82 8.24 -17.75
C CYS A 625 30.19 8.25 -17.06
N SER A 626 30.95 7.15 -17.14
CA SER A 626 32.28 7.07 -16.52
C SER A 626 33.30 8.01 -17.16
N LYS A 627 33.15 8.28 -18.47
CA LYS A 627 34.16 8.97 -19.30
C LYS A 627 35.52 8.27 -19.24
N GLY A 628 35.50 6.93 -19.16
CA GLY A 628 36.69 6.07 -19.05
C GLY A 628 37.19 5.80 -17.63
N ARG A 629 36.50 6.32 -16.61
CA ARG A 629 36.85 6.13 -15.19
C ARG A 629 36.34 4.78 -14.62
N PRO A 630 36.76 4.37 -13.42
CA PRO A 630 36.46 3.03 -12.89
C PRO A 630 34.98 2.68 -12.69
N PHE A 631 34.12 3.68 -12.41
CA PHE A 631 32.73 3.51 -11.97
C PHE A 631 31.74 4.40 -12.76
N PHE A 632 30.43 4.16 -12.66
CA PHE A 632 29.41 5.05 -13.21
C PHE A 632 29.45 6.43 -12.52
N GLY A 633 29.75 6.47 -11.21
CA GLY A 633 30.09 7.69 -10.47
C GLY A 633 31.45 8.32 -10.82
N GLY A 634 32.15 7.81 -11.84
CA GLY A 634 33.47 8.28 -12.24
C GLY A 634 34.58 7.59 -11.43
N ASP A 635 35.27 8.37 -10.60
CA ASP A 635 36.43 7.90 -9.82
C ASP A 635 36.00 7.13 -8.55
N ALA A 636 34.80 7.40 -8.05
CA ALA A 636 34.19 6.74 -6.90
C ALA A 636 32.88 6.05 -7.28
N VAL A 637 32.42 5.16 -6.40
CA VAL A 637 31.15 4.43 -6.55
C VAL A 637 29.97 5.40 -6.41
N GLY A 638 29.14 5.50 -7.45
CA GLY A 638 27.89 6.25 -7.42
C GLY A 638 26.66 5.36 -7.22
N ILE A 639 25.49 5.99 -7.11
CA ILE A 639 24.21 5.32 -6.87
C ILE A 639 23.84 4.30 -7.97
N VAL A 640 24.25 4.54 -9.22
CA VAL A 640 24.09 3.59 -10.35
C VAL A 640 24.94 2.34 -10.14
N ASP A 641 26.17 2.50 -9.64
CA ASP A 641 27.04 1.38 -9.29
C ASP A 641 26.45 0.55 -8.15
N VAL A 642 25.85 1.18 -7.13
CA VAL A 642 25.14 0.48 -6.05
C VAL A 642 23.93 -0.30 -6.61
N ALA A 643 23.13 0.32 -7.48
CA ALA A 643 21.92 -0.27 -8.04
C ALA A 643 22.20 -1.50 -8.93
N LEU A 644 23.24 -1.47 -9.76
CA LEU A 644 23.67 -2.59 -10.61
C LEU A 644 24.55 -3.60 -9.83
N GLY A 645 25.47 -3.10 -9.02
CA GLY A 645 26.49 -3.88 -8.33
C GLY A 645 25.91 -4.85 -7.31
N SER A 646 24.87 -4.41 -6.60
CA SER A 646 24.06 -5.26 -5.71
C SER A 646 23.46 -6.52 -6.37
N GLN A 647 23.34 -6.55 -7.70
CA GLN A 647 22.84 -7.70 -8.44
C GLN A 647 23.94 -8.74 -8.78
N LEU A 648 25.23 -8.39 -8.66
CA LEU A 648 26.35 -9.19 -9.17
C LEU A 648 26.47 -10.58 -8.54
N GLY A 649 26.12 -10.72 -7.25
CA GLY A 649 26.09 -12.03 -6.58
C GLY A 649 25.09 -12.99 -7.24
N TRP A 650 23.89 -12.49 -7.55
CA TRP A 650 22.86 -13.24 -8.26
C TRP A 650 23.18 -13.44 -9.73
N LEU A 651 23.84 -12.48 -10.39
CA LEU A 651 24.28 -12.64 -11.78
C LEU A 651 25.23 -13.84 -11.87
N ARG A 652 26.31 -13.85 -11.09
CA ARG A 652 27.28 -14.97 -11.07
C ARG A 652 26.63 -16.32 -10.72
N ALA A 653 25.68 -16.34 -9.79
CA ALA A 653 24.92 -17.56 -9.50
C ALA A 653 24.06 -18.02 -10.70
N SER A 654 23.44 -17.09 -11.42
CA SER A 654 22.61 -17.33 -12.61
C SER A 654 23.43 -17.79 -13.82
N GLU A 655 24.60 -17.20 -14.04
CA GLU A 655 25.56 -17.63 -15.07
C GLU A 655 26.02 -19.07 -14.79
N THR A 656 26.28 -19.41 -13.52
CA THR A 656 26.67 -20.76 -13.10
C THR A 656 25.54 -21.79 -13.25
N LEU A 657 24.27 -21.38 -13.11
CA LEU A 657 23.09 -22.25 -13.32
C LEU A 657 22.79 -22.51 -14.79
N SER A 658 22.90 -21.47 -15.63
CA SER A 658 22.41 -21.49 -17.01
C SER A 658 23.50 -21.72 -18.05
N GLY A 659 24.77 -21.51 -17.70
CA GLY A 659 25.89 -21.45 -18.64
C GLY A 659 25.91 -20.17 -19.50
N ILE A 660 24.92 -19.29 -19.36
CA ILE A 660 24.79 -18.06 -20.13
C ILE A 660 25.51 -16.95 -19.37
N LYS A 661 26.56 -16.37 -19.97
CA LYS A 661 27.21 -15.15 -19.47
C LYS A 661 26.42 -13.93 -19.92
N LEU A 662 26.10 -13.06 -18.98
CA LEU A 662 25.41 -11.80 -19.28
C LEU A 662 26.41 -10.67 -19.52
N PHE A 663 27.53 -10.68 -18.79
CA PHE A 663 28.68 -9.84 -19.11
C PHE A 663 29.72 -10.66 -19.87
N ASP A 664 29.89 -10.34 -21.15
CA ASP A 664 30.70 -11.10 -22.09
C ASP A 664 31.89 -10.24 -22.59
N PRO A 665 33.13 -10.78 -22.63
CA PRO A 665 34.32 -10.02 -23.06
C PRO A 665 34.24 -9.45 -24.49
N ALA A 666 33.44 -10.01 -25.39
CA ALA A 666 33.32 -9.53 -26.76
C ALA A 666 32.18 -8.49 -26.94
N LYS A 667 31.16 -8.51 -26.07
CA LYS A 667 29.98 -7.64 -26.18
C LYS A 667 29.91 -6.52 -25.14
N THR A 668 30.32 -6.81 -23.90
CA THR A 668 30.23 -5.88 -22.76
C THR A 668 31.53 -5.88 -21.92
N PRO A 669 32.71 -5.62 -22.54
CA PRO A 669 34.00 -5.66 -21.84
C PRO A 669 34.12 -4.61 -20.73
N LEU A 670 33.50 -3.43 -20.88
CA LEU A 670 33.59 -2.37 -19.87
C LEU A 670 32.78 -2.71 -18.62
N LEU A 671 31.54 -3.23 -18.78
CA LEU A 671 30.74 -3.75 -17.67
C LEU A 671 31.40 -4.94 -16.98
N LEU A 672 32.06 -5.84 -17.72
CA LEU A 672 32.79 -6.95 -17.11
C LEU A 672 33.94 -6.44 -16.21
N ALA A 673 34.78 -5.54 -16.74
CA ALA A 673 35.88 -4.96 -15.96
C ALA A 673 35.38 -4.08 -14.79
N TRP A 674 34.24 -3.40 -14.95
CA TRP A 674 33.56 -2.68 -13.88
C TRP A 674 33.08 -3.62 -12.76
N ALA A 675 32.45 -4.74 -13.11
CA ALA A 675 31.95 -5.71 -12.15
C ALA A 675 33.08 -6.32 -11.29
N GLU A 676 34.24 -6.58 -11.89
CA GLU A 676 35.44 -7.03 -11.18
C GLU A 676 35.94 -5.97 -10.19
N ARG A 677 36.02 -4.70 -10.60
CA ARG A 677 36.41 -3.58 -9.72
C ARG A 677 35.42 -3.38 -8.57
N PHE A 678 34.12 -3.40 -8.85
CA PHE A 678 33.08 -3.24 -7.83
C PHE A 678 33.16 -4.35 -6.77
N LEU A 679 33.32 -5.61 -7.19
CA LEU A 679 33.43 -6.75 -6.27
C LEU A 679 34.76 -6.81 -5.51
N ALA A 680 35.79 -6.08 -5.96
CA ALA A 680 37.05 -5.95 -5.25
C ALA A 680 36.99 -4.97 -4.06
N LEU A 681 35.93 -4.15 -3.95
CA LEU A 681 35.72 -3.21 -2.84
C LEU A 681 35.41 -3.93 -1.53
N ASP A 682 35.89 -3.41 -0.41
CA ASP A 682 35.64 -4.05 0.90
C ASP A 682 34.17 -3.89 1.34
N ALA A 683 33.52 -2.77 1.01
CA ALA A 683 32.08 -2.60 1.18
C ALA A 683 31.27 -3.62 0.37
N ALA A 684 31.74 -4.01 -0.84
CA ALA A 684 31.11 -5.05 -1.64
C ALA A 684 31.25 -6.44 -1.00
N LYS A 685 32.46 -6.79 -0.53
CA LYS A 685 32.73 -8.07 0.16
C LYS A 685 31.95 -8.22 1.46
N ALA A 686 31.74 -7.12 2.19
CA ALA A 686 31.00 -7.12 3.45
C ALA A 686 29.47 -7.18 3.28
N SER A 687 28.93 -6.58 2.20
CA SER A 687 27.48 -6.39 2.01
C SER A 687 26.78 -7.42 1.12
N MET A 688 27.52 -8.11 0.25
CA MET A 688 26.94 -9.04 -0.72
C MET A 688 27.13 -10.50 -0.32
N PRO A 689 26.08 -11.33 -0.46
CA PRO A 689 26.19 -12.76 -0.23
C PRO A 689 27.04 -13.43 -1.32
N GLU A 690 27.84 -14.42 -0.91
CA GLU A 690 28.66 -15.21 -1.83
C GLU A 690 27.81 -15.89 -2.91
N SER A 691 28.25 -15.83 -4.17
CA SER A 691 27.54 -16.43 -5.30
C SER A 691 27.36 -17.94 -5.16
N GLY A 692 28.27 -18.64 -4.49
CA GLY A 692 28.14 -20.07 -4.17
C GLY A 692 26.97 -20.37 -3.21
N ARG A 693 26.76 -19.51 -2.20
CA ARG A 693 25.63 -19.61 -1.26
C ARG A 693 24.30 -19.31 -1.95
N LEU A 694 24.26 -18.29 -2.82
CA LEU A 694 23.10 -17.98 -3.66
C LEU A 694 22.78 -19.11 -4.65
N LEU A 695 23.79 -19.69 -5.28
CA LEU A 695 23.67 -20.84 -6.19
C LEU A 695 23.05 -22.06 -5.48
N ALA A 696 23.51 -22.37 -4.27
CA ALA A 696 22.94 -23.46 -3.47
C ALA A 696 21.46 -23.20 -3.12
N TYR A 697 21.14 -21.99 -2.67
CA TYR A 697 19.76 -21.57 -2.36
C TYR A 697 18.84 -21.62 -3.60
N ALA A 698 19.34 -21.19 -4.77
CA ALA A 698 18.61 -21.26 -6.02
C ALA A 698 18.28 -22.70 -6.44
N LYS A 699 19.26 -23.62 -6.35
CA LYS A 699 19.06 -25.06 -6.61
C LYS A 699 18.02 -25.66 -5.66
N MET A 700 18.09 -25.33 -4.37
CA MET A 700 17.11 -25.75 -3.36
C MET A 700 15.69 -25.26 -3.73
N ARG A 701 15.53 -23.98 -4.10
CA ARG A 701 14.23 -23.41 -4.50
C ARG A 701 13.68 -24.01 -5.79
N GLN A 702 14.54 -24.36 -6.75
CA GLN A 702 14.12 -25.08 -7.95
C GLN A 702 13.60 -26.48 -7.59
N ALA A 703 14.34 -27.24 -6.77
CA ALA A 703 13.92 -28.56 -6.31
C ALA A 703 12.61 -28.54 -5.48
N GLU A 704 12.43 -27.56 -4.58
CA GLU A 704 11.16 -27.35 -3.87
C GLU A 704 9.99 -27.12 -4.86
N THR A 705 10.24 -26.38 -5.94
CA THR A 705 9.21 -26.06 -6.96
C THR A 705 8.89 -27.28 -7.83
N ASP A 706 9.90 -28.03 -8.26
CA ASP A 706 9.74 -29.23 -9.08
C ASP A 706 9.03 -30.33 -8.29
N ALA A 707 9.37 -30.53 -7.01
CA ALA A 707 8.66 -31.45 -6.12
C ALA A 707 7.21 -31.05 -5.90
N ALA A 708 6.92 -29.75 -5.70
CA ALA A 708 5.55 -29.25 -5.55
C ALA A 708 4.71 -29.37 -6.83
N ASN A 709 5.35 -29.32 -8.02
CA ASN A 709 4.69 -29.53 -9.30
C ASN A 709 4.49 -31.02 -9.61
N ALA A 710 5.39 -31.91 -9.18
CA ALA A 710 5.25 -33.36 -9.30
C ALA A 710 4.26 -33.97 -8.29
N SER A 711 3.82 -33.20 -7.29
CA SER A 711 2.82 -33.58 -6.28
C SER A 711 1.40 -33.09 -6.60
N LYS A 712 1.18 -32.62 -7.85
CA LYS A 712 -0.10 -32.12 -8.38
C LYS A 712 -0.45 -32.87 -9.66
#